data_AF-A0A378J719-F1
#
_entry.id   AF-A0A378J719-F1
#
_cell.length_a   1.000
_cell.length_b   1.000
_cell.length_c   1.000
_cell.angle_alpha   90.00
_cell.angle_beta   90.00
_cell.angle_gamma   90.00
#
_symmetry.space_group_name_H-M   'P 1'
#
loop_
_entity.id
_entity.type
_entity.pdbx_description
1 polymer ?
#
loop_
_entity_poly.entity_id
_entity_poly.type
_entity_poly.pdbx_seq_one_letter_code
_entity_poly.pdbx_strand_id
1 'polypeptide(L)'
;MANLLTEELYHLLVEKQALIQDPIIVPHGYPSLKAQTIQQELGDEIDALLTLLKQGIDVFRQGFLARCKQRAEQNAGTCLSLFAMPEGECNQLYWQIAERLFEPQTMGDMLALLLPDNTLLISYEVTEETRQQSLRERVKNPVFHFEAKNLACLTQEPSPAALSQFAVSGRQLFDVTDLVQWEFTTHTKFFNSLSQQYPELAEALYQHNETFKKLRQHLLAVSKGQSPREVIKEFIQQFLLGGETLTGETYASLEAQRAATDFFVYLESLPDTLKEALFELETLSSGISLDYVCEHLRAENCVEQAAGYLQEILNNKENAAILDTRPDLSPEQLQRIHKSYGKSHALSSVSDSPTALPLHYLKKNLEELVIKDMHVLLDLLLAFPPGYYPLLFKYAQISYDATSLGEMMASGIFLGEQLTAINQAILDNRETLGGFSACLQFALDHHNDELVKLIFSLLAQEEQPAAFLIEQLGGFSESLRIAIAHKNYELLKLILTSLPLEERLAALVEAKLSDGTPMLAFATVRMPSQFHWILELLPEEHRLTAITATEGHPTVLYLTADPEVIGTTLSLLPEKDRLTALRTERRGKSGLFRGALHIEVFKVMLALLPPTDRLNAVTERIFSDLNALEVTLSRDVFKEILNLLPEIVPPPPNAAHSAKQNEQIATLYNHIQQLKNHGLELYNQIDDRNAEATGKKVISLAISLSHFANRVISAQTDAEQQVAQKHFLEVLQQALPDLRYPEWKATISDIVLAAMAYAPTPSEELGTMITSGLFNSGQLNDLNQLLIENTAQLAGFSANLEFAITYKNYGLVKLIISSLSTEERLATLLEARTANNEGILHFASRQIPEGFSLILELLPPADRLDAVTADLVNGQILLRRIIVREDFEAALNLLPVVVTPTNPAYSVKKNEQIQALSNKINQLKSYGLKLYNQPNDKKAETEGKKALCLAISLSHFANQFIHAQNEAEQEAAQRKFQRGLQQSMFDMQHRALWKPILANIVIAATGLGLLAIGWKLYMTGTTFFMQTERHKQMAKIATDFTALLAEEPRSSANSSADEIASLLKTSLSGPST
;
A
#
# COMPACT_ATOMS: atom_id res chain seq x y z
N MET A 1 66.86 -34.89 64.52
CA MET A 1 66.01 -35.20 63.36
C MET A 1 64.86 -34.23 63.21
N ALA A 2 64.00 -34.01 64.21
CA ALA A 2 62.88 -33.04 64.12
C ALA A 2 63.28 -31.62 63.66
N ASN A 3 64.35 -31.02 64.21
CA ASN A 3 64.80 -29.67 63.79
C ASN A 3 65.37 -29.63 62.36
N LEU A 4 65.94 -30.72 61.86
CA LEU A 4 66.45 -30.80 60.48
C LEU A 4 65.29 -30.85 59.47
N LEU A 5 64.27 -31.67 59.77
CA LEU A 5 63.07 -31.78 58.92
C LEU A 5 62.30 -30.46 58.86
N THR A 6 62.17 -29.74 59.98
CA THR A 6 61.51 -28.41 60.00
C THR A 6 62.24 -27.39 59.12
N GLU A 7 63.57 -27.35 59.16
CA GLU A 7 64.38 -26.47 58.30
C GLU A 7 64.27 -26.85 56.82
N GLU A 8 64.29 -28.15 56.49
CA GLU A 8 64.11 -28.63 55.12
C GLU A 8 62.74 -28.25 54.54
N LEU A 9 61.66 -28.41 55.33
CA LEU A 9 60.31 -28.02 54.93
C LEU A 9 60.18 -26.49 54.77
N TYR A 10 60.81 -25.71 55.66
CA TYR A 10 60.83 -24.26 55.56
C TYR A 10 61.56 -23.79 54.29
N HIS A 11 62.72 -24.37 53.98
CA HIS A 11 63.45 -24.07 52.76
C HIS A 11 62.65 -24.41 51.50
N LEU A 12 61.97 -25.56 51.47
CA LEU A 12 61.09 -25.94 50.36
C LEU A 12 59.96 -24.93 50.13
N LEU A 13 59.30 -24.48 51.22
CA LEU A 13 58.22 -23.49 51.14
C LEU A 13 58.73 -22.14 50.63
N VAL A 14 59.90 -21.68 51.09
CA VAL A 14 60.52 -20.43 50.63
C VAL A 14 60.95 -20.53 49.16
N GLU A 15 61.48 -21.68 48.73
CA GLU A 15 61.85 -21.93 47.33
C GLU A 15 60.63 -21.83 46.41
N LYS A 16 59.52 -22.50 46.77
CA LYS A 16 58.27 -22.42 46.00
C LYS A 16 57.64 -21.02 46.07
N GLN A 17 57.80 -20.28 47.16
CA GLN A 17 57.29 -18.91 47.29
C GLN A 17 57.98 -17.96 46.32
N ALA A 18 59.26 -18.18 45.99
CA ALA A 18 60.02 -17.37 45.03
C ALA A 18 59.53 -17.52 43.58
N LEU A 19 58.70 -18.52 43.27
CA LEU A 19 58.10 -18.73 41.95
C LEU A 19 56.87 -17.83 41.70
N ILE A 20 56.32 -17.23 42.76
CA ILE A 20 55.15 -16.34 42.67
C ILE A 20 55.61 -14.98 42.10
N GLN A 21 54.97 -14.53 41.01
CA GLN A 21 55.28 -13.26 40.37
C GLN A 21 54.59 -12.09 41.10
N ASP A 22 55.32 -10.97 41.32
CA ASP A 22 54.79 -9.73 41.90
C ASP A 22 55.17 -8.52 41.01
N PRO A 23 54.20 -7.73 40.49
CA PRO A 23 52.76 -7.87 40.66
C PRO A 23 52.17 -9.00 39.81
N ILE A 24 51.13 -9.64 40.35
CA ILE A 24 50.31 -10.64 39.65
C ILE A 24 49.72 -9.98 38.40
N ILE A 25 49.93 -10.60 37.23
CA ILE A 25 49.49 -10.08 35.93
C ILE A 25 47.96 -10.01 35.90
N VAL A 26 47.40 -8.85 35.52
CA VAL A 26 45.95 -8.64 35.36
C VAL A 26 45.43 -9.58 34.27
N PRO A 27 44.35 -10.34 34.52
CA PRO A 27 43.83 -11.29 33.56
C PRO A 27 43.20 -10.55 32.37
N HIS A 28 43.49 -11.05 31.16
CA HIS A 28 42.99 -10.50 29.89
C HIS A 28 42.44 -11.59 28.95
N GLY A 29 42.33 -12.84 29.42
CA GLY A 29 41.89 -14.02 28.67
C GLY A 29 42.07 -15.30 29.49
N TYR A 30 41.55 -16.44 29.01
CA TYR A 30 41.57 -17.69 29.78
C TYR A 30 42.97 -18.15 30.22
N PRO A 31 44.02 -18.13 29.37
CA PRO A 31 45.38 -18.54 29.79
C PRO A 31 45.94 -17.68 30.93
N SER A 32 45.76 -16.35 30.84
CA SER A 32 46.19 -15.42 31.90
C SER A 32 45.40 -15.61 33.20
N LEU A 33 44.09 -15.87 33.10
CA LEU A 33 43.22 -16.15 34.24
C LEU A 33 43.62 -17.45 34.95
N LYS A 34 43.94 -18.50 34.17
CA LYS A 34 44.46 -19.76 34.69
C LYS A 34 45.81 -19.57 35.39
N ALA A 35 46.74 -18.85 34.78
CA ALA A 35 48.04 -18.56 35.37
C ALA A 35 47.92 -17.79 36.69
N GLN A 36 47.05 -16.77 36.73
CA GLN A 36 46.76 -16.02 37.96
C GLN A 36 46.17 -16.92 39.05
N THR A 37 45.24 -17.80 38.69
CA THR A 37 44.62 -18.73 39.64
C THR A 37 45.64 -19.73 40.21
N ILE A 38 46.57 -20.22 39.39
CA ILE A 38 47.68 -21.09 39.83
C ILE A 38 48.58 -20.36 40.84
N GLN A 39 48.94 -19.10 40.57
CA GLN A 39 49.80 -18.31 41.46
C GLN A 39 49.10 -18.00 42.79
N GLN A 40 47.81 -17.68 42.77
CA GLN A 40 47.02 -17.42 43.97
C GLN A 40 46.88 -18.68 44.84
N GLU A 41 46.55 -19.83 44.24
CA GLU A 41 46.50 -21.10 44.97
C GLU A 41 47.84 -21.40 45.64
N LEU A 42 48.95 -21.28 44.90
CA LEU A 42 50.27 -21.54 45.44
C LEU A 42 50.61 -20.60 46.63
N GLY A 43 50.28 -19.31 46.52
CA GLY A 43 50.49 -18.33 47.59
C GLY A 43 49.69 -18.65 48.86
N ASP A 44 48.38 -18.85 48.70
CA ASP A 44 47.48 -19.16 49.83
C ASP A 44 47.89 -20.46 50.53
N GLU A 45 48.28 -21.47 49.77
CA GLU A 45 48.73 -22.75 50.31
C GLU A 45 50.06 -22.63 51.06
N ILE A 46 51.04 -21.90 50.51
CA ILE A 46 52.31 -21.64 51.19
C ILE A 46 52.09 -20.87 52.50
N ASP A 47 51.26 -19.83 52.50
CA ASP A 47 50.96 -19.04 53.69
C ASP A 47 50.28 -19.89 54.78
N ALA A 48 49.34 -20.76 54.40
CA ALA A 48 48.71 -21.70 55.31
C ALA A 48 49.71 -22.72 55.88
N LEU A 49 50.57 -23.30 55.03
CA LEU A 49 51.59 -24.28 55.43
C LEU A 49 52.67 -23.66 56.33
N LEU A 50 53.14 -22.45 56.02
CA LEU A 50 54.07 -21.71 56.88
C LEU A 50 53.45 -21.40 58.25
N THR A 51 52.16 -21.07 58.28
CA THR A 51 51.42 -20.82 59.53
C THR A 51 51.30 -22.08 60.38
N LEU A 52 51.08 -23.24 59.76
CA LEU A 52 51.08 -24.53 60.45
C LEU A 52 52.49 -24.92 60.93
N LEU A 53 53.52 -24.68 60.13
CA LEU A 53 54.90 -25.08 60.45
C LEU A 53 55.43 -24.32 61.68
N LYS A 54 55.05 -23.04 61.82
CA LYS A 54 55.35 -22.20 63.00
C LYS A 54 54.79 -22.76 64.32
N GLN A 55 53.75 -23.59 64.26
CA GLN A 55 53.11 -24.18 65.45
C GLN A 55 53.79 -25.47 65.92
N GLY A 56 54.80 -25.96 65.19
CA GLY A 56 55.58 -27.16 65.50
C GLY A 56 55.24 -28.36 64.61
N ILE A 57 56.18 -29.30 64.51
CA ILE A 57 56.13 -30.38 63.51
C ILE A 57 54.97 -31.36 63.70
N ASP A 58 54.54 -31.62 64.95
CA ASP A 58 53.43 -32.53 65.24
C ASP A 58 52.08 -31.92 64.82
N VAL A 59 51.90 -30.62 65.05
CA VAL A 59 50.73 -29.85 64.61
C VAL A 59 50.74 -29.74 63.09
N PHE A 60 51.90 -29.48 62.49
CA PHE A 60 52.07 -29.45 61.04
C PHE A 60 51.64 -30.77 60.39
N ARG A 61 52.03 -31.92 60.96
CA ARG A 61 51.66 -33.25 60.43
C ARG A 61 50.14 -33.45 60.35
N GLN A 62 49.41 -33.12 61.41
CA GLN A 62 47.94 -33.26 61.42
C GLN A 62 47.27 -32.20 60.53
N GLY A 63 47.75 -30.95 60.60
CA GLY A 63 47.24 -29.84 59.78
C GLY A 63 47.45 -30.08 58.28
N PHE A 64 48.59 -30.63 57.89
CA PHE A 64 48.91 -30.96 56.49
C PHE A 64 47.93 -31.99 55.92
N LEU A 65 47.60 -33.06 56.67
CA LEU A 65 46.60 -34.04 56.22
C LEU A 65 45.21 -33.41 56.06
N ALA A 66 44.82 -32.51 56.98
CA ALA A 66 43.56 -31.79 56.86
C ALA A 66 43.55 -30.87 55.61
N ARG A 67 44.68 -30.22 55.31
CA ARG A 67 44.85 -29.39 54.11
C ARG A 67 44.82 -30.20 52.82
N CYS A 68 45.46 -31.37 52.78
CA CYS A 68 45.40 -32.29 51.63
C CYS A 68 43.93 -32.60 51.27
N LYS A 69 43.14 -32.98 52.28
CA LYS A 69 41.71 -33.31 52.11
C LYS A 69 40.91 -32.11 51.62
N GLN A 70 41.07 -30.96 52.28
CA GLN A 70 40.38 -29.73 51.91
C GLN A 70 40.69 -29.35 50.46
N ARG A 71 41.97 -29.36 50.08
CA ARG A 71 42.42 -29.01 48.74
C ARG A 71 41.92 -29.98 47.68
N ALA A 72 41.96 -31.28 47.96
CA ALA A 72 41.43 -32.31 47.06
C ALA A 72 39.92 -32.12 46.80
N GLU A 73 39.15 -31.75 47.82
CA GLU A 73 37.72 -31.44 47.67
C GLU A 73 37.49 -30.12 46.91
N GLN A 74 38.26 -29.08 47.19
CA GLN A 74 38.14 -27.78 46.52
C GLN A 74 38.51 -27.80 45.02
N ASN A 75 39.46 -28.66 44.66
CA ASN A 75 39.93 -28.80 43.28
C ASN A 75 39.30 -29.98 42.54
N ALA A 76 38.32 -30.66 43.13
CA ALA A 76 37.64 -31.77 42.46
C ALA A 76 37.03 -31.31 41.12
N GLY A 77 37.38 -32.00 40.02
CA GLY A 77 36.90 -31.67 38.67
C GLY A 77 37.52 -30.40 38.06
N THR A 78 38.53 -29.79 38.69
CA THR A 78 39.21 -28.59 38.15
C THR A 78 40.55 -28.93 37.51
N CYS A 79 41.07 -27.99 36.72
CA CYS A 79 42.39 -28.06 36.10
C CYS A 79 43.56 -28.05 37.10
N LEU A 80 43.30 -27.75 38.38
CA LEU A 80 44.31 -27.72 39.44
C LEU A 80 44.32 -29.00 40.28
N SER A 81 43.38 -29.93 40.01
CA SER A 81 43.34 -31.21 40.70
C SER A 81 44.64 -32.00 40.52
N LEU A 82 44.93 -32.86 41.48
CA LEU A 82 46.13 -33.72 41.47
C LEU A 82 46.23 -34.54 40.18
N PHE A 83 45.11 -35.00 39.64
CA PHE A 83 45.05 -35.84 38.45
C PHE A 83 45.09 -35.02 37.14
N ALA A 84 44.52 -33.82 37.15
CA ALA A 84 44.49 -32.93 35.97
C ALA A 84 45.83 -32.25 35.68
N MET A 85 46.58 -31.92 36.72
CA MET A 85 47.87 -31.22 36.61
C MET A 85 48.89 -31.79 37.61
N PRO A 86 49.32 -33.06 37.45
CA PRO A 86 50.24 -33.71 38.40
C PRO A 86 51.53 -32.93 38.64
N GLU A 87 52.07 -32.33 37.57
CA GLU A 87 53.30 -31.54 37.58
C GLU A 87 53.09 -30.05 37.95
N GLY A 88 51.89 -29.69 38.40
CA GLY A 88 51.60 -28.34 38.86
C GLY A 88 52.38 -27.97 40.11
N GLU A 89 52.80 -26.70 40.22
CA GLU A 89 53.66 -26.24 41.32
C GLU A 89 53.12 -26.58 42.72
N CYS A 90 51.81 -26.41 42.93
CA CYS A 90 51.18 -26.73 44.20
C CYS A 90 51.03 -28.24 44.42
N ASN A 91 50.73 -29.03 43.37
CA ASN A 91 50.67 -30.49 43.45
C ASN A 91 52.05 -31.10 43.76
N GLN A 92 53.10 -30.60 43.13
CA GLN A 92 54.48 -30.99 43.43
C GLN A 92 54.88 -30.61 44.86
N LEU A 93 54.50 -29.42 45.35
CA LEU A 93 54.76 -29.01 46.74
C LEU A 93 54.13 -30.00 47.72
N TYR A 94 52.85 -30.32 47.54
CA TYR A 94 52.14 -31.27 48.39
C TYR A 94 52.72 -32.68 48.31
N TRP A 95 53.07 -33.15 47.12
CA TRP A 95 53.73 -34.44 46.92
C TRP A 95 55.07 -34.51 47.67
N GLN A 96 55.92 -33.51 47.50
CA GLN A 96 57.25 -33.42 48.12
C GLN A 96 57.20 -33.31 49.65
N ILE A 97 56.19 -32.64 50.20
CA ILE A 97 55.95 -32.61 51.65
C ILE A 97 55.50 -33.98 52.15
N ALA A 98 54.60 -34.65 51.42
CA ALA A 98 54.12 -35.98 51.79
C ALA A 98 55.25 -37.02 51.81
N GLU A 99 56.14 -37.00 50.79
CA GLU A 99 57.34 -37.85 50.72
C GLU A 99 58.25 -37.66 51.94
N ARG A 100 58.56 -36.40 52.30
CA ARG A 100 59.46 -36.07 53.42
C ARG A 100 58.85 -36.35 54.78
N LEU A 101 57.54 -36.19 54.93
CA LEU A 101 56.88 -36.25 56.24
C LEU A 101 56.36 -37.65 56.58
N PHE A 102 55.94 -38.44 55.59
CA PHE A 102 55.29 -39.73 55.81
C PHE A 102 55.97 -40.92 55.12
N GLU A 103 56.92 -40.69 54.20
CA GLU A 103 57.69 -41.74 53.52
C GLU A 103 56.80 -42.89 52.94
N PRO A 104 55.76 -42.59 52.16
CA PRO A 104 54.83 -43.59 51.63
C PRO A 104 55.57 -44.59 50.73
N GLN A 105 55.29 -45.88 50.91
CA GLN A 105 55.97 -46.97 50.19
C GLN A 105 55.24 -47.37 48.91
N THR A 106 53.92 -47.19 48.88
CA THR A 106 53.07 -47.55 47.75
C THR A 106 52.26 -46.38 47.25
N MET A 107 51.83 -46.44 45.99
CA MET A 107 50.92 -45.46 45.40
C MET A 107 49.61 -45.36 46.18
N GLY A 108 49.11 -46.49 46.71
CA GLY A 108 47.97 -46.52 47.62
C GLY A 108 48.19 -45.69 48.88
N ASP A 109 49.37 -45.81 49.51
CA ASP A 109 49.74 -45.00 50.69
C ASP A 109 49.82 -43.51 50.35
N MET A 110 50.44 -43.16 49.22
CA MET A 110 50.56 -41.77 48.77
C MET A 110 49.18 -41.15 48.51
N LEU A 111 48.32 -41.84 47.77
CA LEU A 111 46.97 -41.37 47.48
C LEU A 111 46.09 -41.30 48.74
N ALA A 112 46.27 -42.21 49.70
CA ALA A 112 45.56 -42.15 50.98
C ALA A 112 45.93 -40.90 51.83
N LEU A 113 47.11 -40.31 51.62
CA LEU A 113 47.51 -39.06 52.25
C LEU A 113 46.94 -37.84 51.53
N LEU A 114 46.98 -37.85 50.19
CA LEU A 114 46.65 -36.70 49.35
C LEU A 114 45.16 -36.56 49.02
N LEU A 115 44.38 -37.65 49.13
CA LEU A 115 42.95 -37.70 48.79
C LEU A 115 42.06 -37.83 50.04
N PRO A 116 40.74 -37.61 49.90
CA PRO A 116 39.79 -37.82 51.00
C PRO A 116 39.72 -39.28 51.49
N ASP A 117 39.42 -39.50 52.77
CA ASP A 117 39.49 -40.80 53.49
C ASP A 117 38.63 -41.94 52.92
N ASN A 118 37.69 -41.64 52.01
CA ASN A 118 36.74 -42.60 51.43
C ASN A 118 36.91 -42.78 49.92
N THR A 119 38.08 -42.44 49.38
CA THR A 119 38.35 -42.62 47.95
C THR A 119 38.53 -44.10 47.64
N LEU A 120 37.80 -44.61 46.64
CA LEU A 120 37.77 -46.02 46.27
C LEU A 120 38.28 -46.22 44.84
N LEU A 121 38.98 -47.33 44.61
CA LEU A 121 39.37 -47.79 43.28
C LEU A 121 38.25 -48.71 42.76
N ILE A 122 37.57 -48.30 41.70
CA ILE A 122 36.63 -49.15 40.98
C ILE A 122 37.44 -50.05 40.07
N SER A 123 37.37 -51.35 40.32
CA SER A 123 37.97 -52.37 39.47
C SER A 123 36.88 -53.24 38.86
N TYR A 124 37.23 -54.02 37.84
CA TYR A 124 36.30 -54.94 37.21
C TYR A 124 36.84 -56.38 37.27
N GLU A 125 35.93 -57.33 37.40
CA GLU A 125 36.16 -58.74 37.16
C GLU A 125 35.31 -59.20 35.98
N VAL A 126 35.85 -60.13 35.19
CA VAL A 126 35.09 -60.78 34.12
C VAL A 126 34.58 -62.11 34.66
N THR A 127 33.30 -62.19 35.02
CA THR A 127 32.71 -63.38 35.68
C THR A 127 32.35 -64.49 34.70
N GLU A 128 32.70 -65.73 35.08
CA GLU A 128 32.38 -66.99 34.37
C GLU A 128 31.02 -67.54 34.84
N GLU A 129 29.91 -66.84 34.59
CA GLU A 129 28.63 -67.21 35.22
C GLU A 129 27.98 -68.51 34.71
N THR A 130 28.50 -69.19 33.68
CA THR A 130 27.97 -70.50 33.29
C THR A 130 29.04 -71.49 32.85
N ARG A 131 29.29 -72.51 33.69
CA ARG A 131 30.15 -73.68 33.38
C ARG A 131 29.72 -74.49 32.14
N GLN A 132 28.61 -74.14 31.49
CA GLN A 132 27.95 -74.91 30.42
C GLN A 132 28.24 -74.44 28.97
N GLN A 133 28.87 -73.29 28.74
CA GLN A 133 29.19 -72.83 27.37
C GLN A 133 30.63 -73.19 26.95
N SER A 134 30.89 -73.30 25.64
CA SER A 134 32.21 -73.70 25.12
C SER A 134 33.27 -72.62 25.36
N LEU A 135 34.55 -72.98 25.62
CA LEU A 135 35.66 -72.02 25.82
C LEU A 135 35.78 -70.96 24.70
N ARG A 136 35.30 -71.25 23.48
CA ARG A 136 35.28 -70.33 22.33
C ARG A 136 34.15 -69.29 22.36
N GLU A 137 33.01 -69.60 22.97
CA GLU A 137 31.91 -68.64 23.16
C GLU A 137 32.21 -67.69 24.34
N ARG A 138 32.90 -68.20 25.37
CA ARG A 138 33.33 -67.45 26.55
C ARG A 138 34.25 -66.27 26.23
N VAL A 139 35.18 -66.45 25.28
CA VAL A 139 36.10 -65.39 24.82
C VAL A 139 35.38 -64.31 23.99
N LYS A 140 34.21 -64.61 23.39
CA LYS A 140 33.50 -63.67 22.50
C LYS A 140 32.50 -62.76 23.23
N ASN A 141 32.06 -63.12 24.44
CA ASN A 141 31.03 -62.40 25.20
C ASN A 141 31.43 -62.16 26.67
N PRO A 142 32.36 -61.21 26.93
CA PRO A 142 32.69 -60.84 28.31
C PRO A 142 31.52 -60.14 28.99
N VAL A 143 31.23 -60.55 30.23
CA VAL A 143 30.31 -59.86 31.16
C VAL A 143 31.17 -59.19 32.22
N PHE A 144 30.96 -57.89 32.44
CA PHE A 144 31.75 -57.10 33.37
C PHE A 144 31.00 -56.95 34.69
N HIS A 145 31.66 -57.32 35.80
CA HIS A 145 31.22 -57.03 37.15
C HIS A 145 32.15 -56.00 37.77
N PHE A 146 31.61 -54.87 38.25
CA PHE A 146 32.40 -53.81 38.87
C PHE A 146 32.34 -53.91 40.40
N GLU A 147 33.50 -53.78 41.03
CA GLU A 147 33.65 -53.80 42.48
C GLU A 147 34.50 -52.62 42.97
N ALA A 148 34.13 -52.07 44.13
CA ALA A 148 34.87 -50.99 44.77
C ALA A 148 35.91 -51.55 45.75
N LYS A 149 37.19 -51.25 45.51
CA LYS A 149 38.34 -51.66 46.32
C LYS A 149 38.95 -50.50 47.08
N ASN A 150 39.62 -50.81 48.18
CA ASN A 150 40.43 -49.85 48.93
C ASN A 150 41.74 -49.53 48.18
N LEU A 151 42.23 -48.29 48.29
CA LEU A 151 43.46 -47.82 47.64
C LEU A 151 44.71 -48.63 48.03
N ALA A 152 44.72 -49.32 49.17
CA ALA A 152 45.80 -50.22 49.59
C ALA A 152 46.10 -51.35 48.58
N CYS A 153 45.20 -51.59 47.60
CA CYS A 153 45.46 -52.52 46.50
C CYS A 153 46.48 -52.00 45.47
N LEU A 154 46.79 -50.70 45.45
CA LEU A 154 47.77 -50.08 44.55
C LEU A 154 49.18 -50.16 45.15
N THR A 155 49.84 -51.30 44.97
CA THR A 155 51.14 -51.62 45.61
C THR A 155 52.37 -51.13 44.83
N GLN A 156 52.19 -50.49 43.67
CA GLN A 156 53.28 -49.93 42.87
C GLN A 156 53.96 -48.75 43.58
N GLU A 157 55.20 -48.43 43.18
CA GLU A 157 55.94 -47.28 43.73
C GLU A 157 55.21 -45.96 43.40
N PRO A 158 55.14 -44.99 44.34
CA PRO A 158 54.52 -43.70 44.09
C PRO A 158 55.15 -42.99 42.89
N SER A 159 54.34 -42.60 41.92
CA SER A 159 54.81 -41.85 40.75
C SER A 159 53.79 -40.79 40.34
N PRO A 160 54.17 -39.50 40.25
CA PRO A 160 53.28 -38.45 39.75
C PRO A 160 52.80 -38.72 38.31
N ALA A 161 53.65 -39.29 37.46
CA ALA A 161 53.32 -39.59 36.07
C ALA A 161 52.15 -40.60 35.94
N ALA A 162 52.02 -41.52 36.91
CA ALA A 162 50.94 -42.50 36.93
C ALA A 162 49.56 -41.88 37.21
N LEU A 163 49.50 -40.69 37.80
CA LEU A 163 48.22 -40.01 38.09
C LEU A 163 47.39 -39.75 36.83
N SER A 164 48.05 -39.46 35.71
CA SER A 164 47.39 -39.22 34.41
C SER A 164 46.67 -40.43 33.82
N GLN A 165 46.85 -41.62 34.40
CA GLN A 165 46.25 -42.90 33.97
C GLN A 165 44.94 -43.21 34.72
N PHE A 166 44.54 -42.37 35.67
CA PHE A 166 43.30 -42.57 36.42
C PHE A 166 42.20 -41.65 35.92
N ALA A 167 41.06 -42.23 35.56
CA ALA A 167 39.81 -41.50 35.42
C ALA A 167 39.19 -41.28 36.81
N VAL A 168 38.75 -40.06 37.09
CA VAL A 168 38.30 -39.66 38.44
C VAL A 168 36.92 -39.02 38.37
N SER A 169 36.01 -39.52 39.20
CA SER A 169 34.68 -38.93 39.40
C SER A 169 34.32 -38.96 40.88
N GLY A 170 34.19 -37.79 41.49
CA GLY A 170 33.98 -37.65 42.93
C GLY A 170 35.06 -38.37 43.75
N ARG A 171 34.66 -39.38 44.54
CA ARG A 171 35.56 -40.21 45.38
C ARG A 171 35.85 -41.57 44.75
N GLN A 172 35.73 -41.69 43.43
CA GLN A 172 35.94 -42.94 42.69
C GLN A 172 37.07 -42.76 41.67
N LEU A 173 37.96 -43.74 41.62
CA LEU A 173 39.09 -43.82 40.70
C LEU A 173 38.94 -45.05 39.81
N PHE A 174 39.32 -44.93 38.55
CA PHE A 174 39.41 -46.07 37.63
C PHE A 174 40.70 -45.99 36.84
N ASP A 175 41.49 -47.07 36.81
CA ASP A 175 42.72 -47.16 36.01
C ASP A 175 42.36 -47.50 34.56
N VAL A 176 42.66 -46.60 33.61
CA VAL A 176 42.28 -46.78 32.20
C VAL A 176 43.27 -47.62 31.41
N THR A 177 44.42 -47.99 32.00
CA THR A 177 45.56 -48.61 31.31
C THR A 177 45.17 -49.92 30.60
N ASP A 178 44.32 -50.73 31.24
CA ASP A 178 43.88 -52.01 30.68
C ASP A 178 42.95 -51.87 29.48
N LEU A 179 42.27 -50.73 29.35
CA LEU A 179 41.25 -50.50 28.32
C LEU A 179 41.87 -50.13 26.96
N VAL A 180 43.11 -49.63 26.97
CA VAL A 180 43.75 -48.98 25.83
C VAL A 180 43.91 -49.87 24.60
N GLN A 181 44.02 -51.19 24.79
CA GLN A 181 44.29 -52.15 23.71
C GLN A 181 43.07 -52.99 23.31
N TRP A 182 41.88 -52.68 23.85
CA TRP A 182 40.69 -53.47 23.63
C TRP A 182 40.08 -53.28 22.24
N GLU A 183 39.43 -54.32 21.75
CA GLU A 183 38.65 -54.27 20.51
C GLU A 183 37.34 -53.52 20.75
N PHE A 184 36.81 -52.88 19.71
CA PHE A 184 35.60 -52.05 19.78
C PHE A 184 34.40 -52.77 20.42
N THR A 185 34.18 -54.05 20.09
CA THR A 185 33.10 -54.86 20.66
C THR A 185 33.19 -55.06 22.17
N THR A 186 34.41 -55.07 22.71
CA THR A 186 34.65 -55.18 24.15
C THR A 186 34.37 -53.85 24.83
N HIS A 187 34.79 -52.74 24.22
CA HIS A 187 34.44 -51.40 24.68
C HIS A 187 32.93 -51.15 24.67
N THR A 188 32.17 -51.66 23.71
CA THR A 188 30.70 -51.52 23.70
C THR A 188 30.05 -52.18 24.90
N LYS A 189 30.47 -53.41 25.25
CA LYS A 189 29.92 -54.14 26.39
C LYS A 189 30.34 -53.50 27.71
N PHE A 190 31.58 -53.05 27.80
CA PHE A 190 32.11 -52.35 28.95
C PHE A 190 31.38 -51.01 29.18
N PHE A 191 31.25 -50.18 28.14
CA PHE A 191 30.53 -48.91 28.18
C PHE A 191 29.11 -49.09 28.70
N ASN A 192 28.34 -50.01 28.09
CA ASN A 192 26.96 -50.26 28.51
C ASN A 192 26.85 -50.70 29.98
N SER A 193 27.79 -51.54 30.45
CA SER A 193 27.79 -52.05 31.82
C SER A 193 28.23 -50.98 32.82
N LEU A 194 29.29 -50.21 32.51
CA LEU A 194 29.81 -49.14 33.36
C LEU A 194 28.82 -47.96 33.43
N SER A 195 28.25 -47.54 32.30
CA SER A 195 27.26 -46.45 32.24
C SER A 195 25.98 -46.78 33.02
N GLN A 196 25.64 -48.06 33.17
CA GLN A 196 24.48 -48.48 33.96
C GLN A 196 24.77 -48.45 35.47
N GLN A 197 25.97 -48.85 35.91
CA GLN A 197 26.30 -49.03 37.32
C GLN A 197 27.00 -47.79 37.94
N TYR A 198 27.79 -47.07 37.15
CA TYR A 198 28.57 -45.88 37.56
C TYR A 198 28.52 -44.81 36.45
N PRO A 199 27.36 -44.15 36.21
CA PRO A 199 27.18 -43.26 35.07
C PRO A 199 28.15 -42.07 35.04
N GLU A 200 28.40 -41.44 36.19
CA GLU A 200 29.31 -40.28 36.30
C GLU A 200 30.79 -40.67 36.10
N LEU A 201 31.18 -41.88 36.52
CA LEU A 201 32.52 -42.40 36.31
C LEU A 201 32.72 -42.85 34.86
N ALA A 202 31.69 -43.42 34.24
CA ALA A 202 31.69 -43.71 32.81
C ALA A 202 31.90 -42.42 32.01
N GLU A 203 31.19 -41.35 32.37
CA GLU A 203 31.38 -40.04 31.73
C GLU A 203 32.82 -39.55 31.88
N ALA A 204 33.36 -39.52 33.09
CA ALA A 204 34.73 -39.08 33.34
C ALA A 204 35.77 -39.92 32.58
N LEU A 205 35.59 -41.24 32.51
CA LEU A 205 36.48 -42.16 31.79
C LEU A 205 36.48 -41.92 30.28
N TYR A 206 35.29 -41.78 29.69
CA TYR A 206 35.19 -41.59 28.25
C TYR A 206 35.45 -40.14 27.81
N GLN A 207 35.53 -39.20 28.75
CA GLN A 207 36.05 -37.85 28.55
C GLN A 207 37.55 -37.72 28.87
N HIS A 208 38.19 -38.79 29.33
CA HIS A 208 39.57 -38.80 29.86
C HIS A 208 40.57 -38.19 28.88
N ASN A 209 40.44 -38.49 27.59
CA ASN A 209 41.20 -37.82 26.53
C ASN A 209 40.50 -37.89 25.17
N GLU A 210 41.03 -37.18 24.18
CA GLU A 210 40.50 -37.14 22.80
C GLU A 210 40.32 -38.53 22.16
N THR A 211 41.18 -39.50 22.46
CA THR A 211 41.04 -40.85 21.91
C THR A 211 39.87 -41.62 22.52
N PHE A 212 39.63 -41.47 23.82
CA PHE A 212 38.46 -42.03 24.51
C PHE A 212 37.16 -41.28 24.16
N LYS A 213 37.21 -39.96 23.94
CA LYS A 213 36.07 -39.16 23.45
C LYS A 213 35.62 -39.63 22.07
N LYS A 214 36.56 -39.79 21.14
CA LYS A 214 36.29 -40.35 19.80
C LYS A 214 35.73 -41.77 19.88
N LEU A 215 36.27 -42.62 20.77
CA LEU A 215 35.71 -43.94 21.01
C LEU A 215 34.25 -43.84 21.50
N ARG A 216 33.95 -42.95 22.44
CA ARG A 216 32.59 -42.73 22.93
C ARG A 216 31.64 -42.29 21.82
N GLN A 217 32.06 -41.36 20.97
CA GLN A 217 31.29 -40.92 19.80
C GLN A 217 30.97 -42.12 18.88
N HIS A 218 31.95 -42.96 18.56
CA HIS A 218 31.72 -44.18 17.79
C HIS A 218 30.80 -45.18 18.50
N LEU A 219 30.93 -45.35 19.82
CA LEU A 219 30.07 -46.22 20.63
C LEU A 219 28.61 -45.74 20.66
N LEU A 220 28.40 -44.43 20.73
CA LEU A 220 27.07 -43.79 20.67
C LEU A 220 26.51 -43.82 19.24
N ALA A 221 27.34 -43.63 18.21
CA ALA A 221 26.97 -43.72 16.80
C ALA A 221 26.45 -45.12 16.45
N VAL A 222 27.17 -46.15 16.88
CA VAL A 222 26.82 -47.56 16.63
C VAL A 222 25.62 -48.03 17.45
N SER A 223 25.29 -47.35 18.56
CA SER A 223 24.14 -47.73 19.40
C SER A 223 22.86 -46.91 19.16
N LYS A 224 22.93 -45.61 18.76
CA LYS A 224 21.75 -44.70 18.52
C LYS A 224 22.00 -43.41 17.67
N GLY A 225 22.95 -43.38 16.71
CA GLY A 225 23.67 -42.21 16.13
C GLY A 225 23.02 -40.84 15.82
N GLN A 226 23.91 -39.83 15.70
CA GLN A 226 23.64 -38.41 15.37
C GLN A 226 23.15 -38.23 13.92
N SER A 227 22.29 -37.24 13.72
CA SER A 227 21.69 -36.86 12.43
C SER A 227 22.64 -36.00 11.56
N PRO A 228 22.49 -36.00 10.22
CA PRO A 228 23.19 -35.07 9.32
C PRO A 228 23.09 -33.61 9.75
N ARG A 229 21.96 -33.21 10.33
CA ARG A 229 21.78 -31.86 10.90
C ARG A 229 22.81 -31.54 11.97
N GLU A 230 23.00 -32.44 12.94
CA GLU A 230 23.90 -32.22 14.07
C GLU A 230 25.34 -32.10 13.58
N VAL A 231 25.73 -32.94 12.62
CA VAL A 231 27.08 -32.97 12.08
C VAL A 231 27.40 -31.78 11.17
N ILE A 232 26.47 -31.39 10.28
CA ILE A 232 26.64 -30.20 9.44
C ILE A 232 26.78 -28.92 10.30
N LYS A 233 26.04 -28.83 11.42
CA LYS A 233 26.19 -27.71 12.36
C LYS A 233 27.59 -27.63 12.95
N GLU A 234 28.16 -28.75 13.39
CA GLU A 234 29.53 -28.80 13.92
C GLU A 234 30.55 -28.31 12.87
N PHE A 235 30.38 -28.68 11.60
CA PHE A 235 31.28 -28.21 10.53
C PHE A 235 31.13 -26.74 10.19
N ILE A 236 29.90 -26.21 10.17
CA ILE A 236 29.67 -24.76 10.02
C ILE A 236 30.46 -23.99 11.08
N GLN A 237 30.38 -24.42 12.34
CA GLN A 237 31.12 -23.80 13.43
C GLN A 237 32.64 -23.81 13.17
N GLN A 238 33.21 -24.96 12.79
CA GLN A 238 34.65 -25.08 12.53
C GLN A 238 35.11 -24.24 11.33
N PHE A 239 34.30 -24.14 10.27
CA PHE A 239 34.59 -23.30 9.11
C PHE A 239 34.59 -21.81 9.46
N LEU A 240 33.63 -21.37 10.27
CA LEU A 240 33.58 -19.99 10.72
C LEU A 240 34.76 -19.66 11.64
N LEU A 241 35.08 -20.54 12.61
CA LEU A 241 36.23 -20.35 13.53
C LEU A 241 37.57 -20.25 12.81
N GLY A 242 37.74 -20.98 11.71
CA GLY A 242 38.95 -20.92 10.89
C GLY A 242 38.87 -20.02 9.66
N GLY A 243 37.82 -19.20 9.53
CA GLY A 243 37.59 -18.30 8.40
C GLY A 243 38.31 -16.95 8.52
N GLU A 244 38.38 -16.19 7.43
CA GLU A 244 39.04 -14.88 7.35
C GLU A 244 38.43 -13.86 8.32
N THR A 245 37.12 -13.90 8.54
CA THR A 245 36.39 -12.97 9.41
C THR A 245 36.85 -13.05 10.87
N LEU A 246 37.17 -14.26 11.36
CA LEU A 246 37.62 -14.45 12.75
C LEU A 246 39.15 -14.52 12.89
N THR A 247 39.85 -15.05 11.89
CA THR A 247 41.31 -15.20 11.96
C THR A 247 42.07 -13.97 11.46
N GLY A 248 41.42 -13.13 10.63
CA GLY A 248 42.07 -12.03 9.91
C GLY A 248 42.99 -12.48 8.77
N GLU A 249 43.08 -13.79 8.52
CA GLU A 249 43.97 -14.40 7.53
C GLU A 249 43.21 -14.74 6.25
N THR A 250 43.83 -14.50 5.09
CA THR A 250 43.20 -14.72 3.77
C THR A 250 42.98 -16.20 3.43
N TYR A 251 43.55 -17.11 4.22
CA TYR A 251 43.47 -18.55 4.04
C TYR A 251 42.86 -19.20 5.29
N ALA A 252 42.04 -20.24 5.06
CA ALA A 252 41.42 -20.99 6.14
C ALA A 252 42.47 -21.62 7.06
N SER A 253 42.21 -21.64 8.37
CA SER A 253 43.08 -22.27 9.37
C SER A 253 43.29 -23.76 9.10
N LEU A 254 44.34 -24.34 9.67
CA LEU A 254 44.62 -25.78 9.54
C LEU A 254 43.45 -26.61 10.10
N GLU A 255 42.78 -26.11 11.13
CA GLU A 255 41.61 -26.69 11.76
C GLU A 255 40.40 -26.66 10.84
N ALA A 256 40.13 -25.56 10.12
CA ALA A 256 39.06 -25.49 9.13
C ALA A 256 39.33 -26.39 7.90
N GLN A 257 40.59 -26.50 7.47
CA GLN A 257 40.99 -27.44 6.41
C GLN A 257 40.78 -28.91 6.84
N ARG A 258 41.09 -29.22 8.11
CA ARG A 258 40.80 -30.53 8.70
C ARG A 258 39.30 -30.78 8.80
N ALA A 259 38.52 -29.80 9.24
CA ALA A 259 37.07 -29.88 9.30
C ALA A 259 36.45 -30.16 7.92
N ALA A 260 36.99 -29.59 6.84
CA ALA A 260 36.51 -29.85 5.48
C ALA A 260 36.80 -31.31 5.09
N THR A 261 37.99 -31.80 5.44
CA THR A 261 38.37 -33.20 5.23
C THR A 261 37.45 -34.14 6.02
N ASP A 262 37.20 -33.83 7.30
CA ASP A 262 36.34 -34.60 8.20
C ASP A 262 34.87 -34.58 7.74
N PHE A 263 34.41 -33.47 7.16
CA PHE A 263 33.08 -33.37 6.56
C PHE A 263 32.92 -34.33 5.38
N PHE A 264 33.92 -34.41 4.49
CA PHE A 264 33.90 -35.41 3.43
C PHE A 264 33.97 -36.84 3.98
N VAL A 265 34.80 -37.10 5.00
CA VAL A 265 34.86 -38.43 5.65
C VAL A 265 33.50 -38.82 6.24
N TYR A 266 32.79 -37.88 6.85
CA TYR A 266 31.44 -38.09 7.35
C TYR A 266 30.46 -38.43 6.22
N LEU A 267 30.41 -37.64 5.15
CA LEU A 267 29.54 -37.90 4.00
C LEU A 267 29.81 -39.26 3.34
N GLU A 268 31.07 -39.68 3.27
CA GLU A 268 31.50 -41.02 2.79
C GLU A 268 31.23 -42.16 3.82
N SER A 269 30.78 -41.81 5.02
CA SER A 269 30.39 -42.75 6.07
C SER A 269 28.87 -42.94 6.20
N LEU A 270 28.08 -42.29 5.35
CA LEU A 270 26.62 -42.45 5.31
C LEU A 270 26.19 -43.56 4.34
N PRO A 271 24.98 -44.13 4.49
CA PRO A 271 24.40 -45.03 3.48
C PRO A 271 24.21 -44.32 2.14
N ASP A 272 24.46 -44.99 1.01
CA ASP A 272 24.36 -44.41 -0.34
C ASP A 272 23.02 -43.70 -0.58
N THR A 273 21.91 -44.32 -0.16
CA THR A 273 20.57 -43.75 -0.29
C THR A 273 20.38 -42.45 0.49
N LEU A 274 21.00 -42.33 1.68
CA LEU A 274 20.93 -41.11 2.47
C LEU A 274 21.90 -40.05 1.93
N LYS A 275 23.08 -40.47 1.45
CA LYS A 275 24.08 -39.60 0.84
C LYS A 275 23.57 -38.94 -0.45
N GLU A 276 22.95 -39.72 -1.34
CA GLU A 276 22.31 -39.20 -2.55
C GLU A 276 21.19 -38.22 -2.20
N ALA A 277 20.32 -38.56 -1.24
CA ALA A 277 19.27 -37.65 -0.76
C ALA A 277 19.81 -36.37 -0.12
N LEU A 278 20.98 -36.42 0.53
CA LEU A 278 21.64 -35.24 1.11
C LEU A 278 22.21 -34.32 0.03
N PHE A 279 22.76 -34.86 -1.05
CA PHE A 279 23.32 -34.07 -2.15
C PHE A 279 22.29 -33.24 -2.91
N GLU A 280 21.04 -33.68 -2.94
CA GLU A 280 19.89 -32.98 -3.54
C GLU A 280 19.31 -31.86 -2.63
N LEU A 281 19.80 -31.69 -1.40
CA LEU A 281 19.28 -30.65 -0.51
C LEU A 281 19.69 -29.25 -1.00
N GLU A 282 18.71 -28.35 -1.12
CA GLU A 282 18.92 -27.00 -1.68
C GLU A 282 18.72 -25.88 -0.66
N THR A 283 19.42 -24.76 -0.88
CA THR A 283 19.18 -23.48 -0.21
C THR A 283 17.82 -22.89 -0.62
N LEU A 284 17.11 -22.29 0.34
CA LEU A 284 15.80 -21.67 0.09
C LEU A 284 15.87 -20.47 -0.88
N SER A 285 16.96 -19.72 -0.86
CA SER A 285 17.08 -18.43 -1.54
C SER A 285 17.63 -18.53 -2.97
N SER A 286 18.50 -19.51 -3.21
CA SER A 286 19.40 -19.54 -4.36
C SER A 286 19.42 -20.88 -5.11
N GLY A 287 18.74 -21.92 -4.59
CA GLY A 287 18.69 -23.25 -5.21
C GLY A 287 20.06 -23.92 -5.30
N ILE A 288 20.99 -23.55 -4.40
CA ILE A 288 22.33 -24.15 -4.35
C ILE A 288 22.23 -25.48 -3.63
N SER A 289 22.65 -26.56 -4.27
CA SER A 289 22.61 -27.91 -3.70
C SER A 289 23.79 -28.19 -2.77
N LEU A 290 23.64 -29.16 -1.85
CA LEU A 290 24.74 -29.62 -1.00
C LEU A 290 25.91 -30.18 -1.83
N ASP A 291 25.62 -30.77 -2.99
CA ASP A 291 26.65 -31.23 -3.92
C ASP A 291 27.51 -30.06 -4.45
N TYR A 292 26.87 -28.94 -4.82
CA TYR A 292 27.61 -27.74 -5.19
C TYR A 292 28.49 -27.22 -4.05
N VAL A 293 28.00 -27.25 -2.81
CA VAL A 293 28.81 -26.85 -1.64
C VAL A 293 30.04 -27.77 -1.49
N CYS A 294 29.87 -29.07 -1.75
CA CYS A 294 30.98 -30.02 -1.77
C CYS A 294 31.98 -29.71 -2.89
N GLU A 295 31.52 -29.37 -4.09
CA GLU A 295 32.39 -28.93 -5.19
C GLU A 295 33.13 -27.63 -4.86
N HIS A 296 32.45 -26.68 -4.24
CA HIS A 296 33.03 -25.41 -3.79
C HIS A 296 34.18 -25.63 -2.80
N LEU A 297 34.00 -26.53 -1.83
CA LEU A 297 35.05 -26.91 -0.87
C LEU A 297 36.20 -27.68 -1.55
N ARG A 298 35.92 -28.58 -2.50
CA ARG A 298 36.95 -29.31 -3.27
C ARG A 298 37.79 -28.40 -4.16
N ALA A 299 37.21 -27.28 -4.61
CA ALA A 299 37.89 -26.25 -5.38
C ALA A 299 38.75 -25.32 -4.50
N GLU A 300 38.89 -25.61 -3.20
CA GLU A 300 39.63 -24.80 -2.23
C GLU A 300 39.11 -23.35 -2.12
N ASN A 301 37.82 -23.14 -2.41
CA ASN A 301 37.18 -21.84 -2.26
C ASN A 301 36.85 -21.53 -0.79
N CYS A 302 36.40 -20.29 -0.53
CA CYS A 302 36.18 -19.75 0.82
C CYS A 302 35.25 -20.64 1.68
N VAL A 303 35.77 -21.06 2.84
CA VAL A 303 35.06 -21.90 3.82
C VAL A 303 33.91 -21.17 4.50
N GLU A 304 33.96 -19.84 4.62
CA GLU A 304 32.85 -19.03 5.18
C GLU A 304 31.65 -18.98 4.22
N GLN A 305 31.91 -18.90 2.92
CA GLN A 305 30.84 -19.00 1.92
C GLN A 305 30.21 -20.39 1.95
N ALA A 306 31.03 -21.44 2.08
CA ALA A 306 30.52 -22.80 2.26
C ALA A 306 29.67 -22.92 3.53
N ALA A 307 30.12 -22.35 4.65
CA ALA A 307 29.35 -22.30 5.91
C ALA A 307 28.01 -21.56 5.73
N GLY A 308 27.98 -20.44 5.02
CA GLY A 308 26.76 -19.71 4.67
C GLY A 308 25.77 -20.56 3.87
N TYR A 309 26.24 -21.27 2.84
CA TYR A 309 25.39 -22.17 2.06
C TYR A 309 24.86 -23.34 2.90
N LEU A 310 25.70 -23.97 3.72
CA LEU A 310 25.29 -25.04 4.64
C LEU A 310 24.24 -24.56 5.63
N GLN A 311 24.38 -23.34 6.16
CA GLN A 311 23.41 -22.75 7.09
C GLN A 311 22.04 -22.53 6.42
N GLU A 312 22.02 -22.05 5.17
CA GLU A 312 20.78 -21.92 4.41
C GLU A 312 20.12 -23.27 4.12
N ILE A 313 20.90 -24.31 3.81
CA ILE A 313 20.41 -25.68 3.64
C ILE A 313 19.78 -26.21 4.94
N LEU A 314 20.37 -25.93 6.10
CA LEU A 314 19.82 -26.33 7.40
C LEU A 314 18.51 -25.61 7.75
N ASN A 315 18.40 -24.33 7.36
CA ASN A 315 17.25 -23.47 7.66
C ASN A 315 16.04 -23.75 6.75
N ASN A 316 16.23 -24.43 5.63
CA ASN A 316 15.14 -24.84 4.75
C ASN A 316 14.30 -25.95 5.42
N LYS A 317 13.02 -25.64 5.72
CA LYS A 317 12.10 -26.57 6.39
C LYS A 317 11.82 -27.83 5.58
N GLU A 318 11.89 -27.76 4.25
CA GLU A 318 11.66 -28.91 3.37
C GLU A 318 12.77 -29.96 3.50
N ASN A 319 13.99 -29.52 3.86
CA ASN A 319 15.14 -30.39 4.05
C ASN A 319 15.10 -31.18 5.37
N ALA A 320 14.20 -30.83 6.31
CA ALA A 320 14.26 -31.32 7.68
C ALA A 320 14.12 -32.84 7.81
N ALA A 321 13.23 -33.46 7.04
CA ALA A 321 13.01 -34.90 7.11
C ALA A 321 14.30 -35.72 6.82
N ILE A 322 15.07 -35.29 5.82
CA ILE A 322 16.33 -35.96 5.43
C ILE A 322 17.45 -35.60 6.43
N LEU A 323 17.56 -34.33 6.81
CA LEU A 323 18.58 -33.85 7.75
C LEU A 323 18.46 -34.45 9.15
N ASP A 324 17.25 -34.79 9.58
CA ASP A 324 16.96 -35.37 10.90
C ASP A 324 16.94 -36.92 10.89
N THR A 325 17.17 -37.54 9.73
CA THR A 325 17.25 -39.00 9.60
C THR A 325 18.52 -39.52 10.27
N ARG A 326 18.39 -40.45 11.22
CA ARG A 326 19.54 -41.09 11.88
C ARG A 326 20.03 -42.29 11.05
N PRO A 327 21.32 -42.38 10.71
CA PRO A 327 21.84 -43.40 9.81
C PRO A 327 21.98 -44.80 10.46
N ASP A 328 21.44 -45.84 9.80
CA ASP A 328 21.78 -47.25 10.06
C ASP A 328 23.10 -47.58 9.33
N LEU A 329 24.20 -47.73 10.08
CA LEU A 329 25.55 -47.93 9.55
C LEU A 329 25.67 -49.22 8.72
N SER A 330 26.30 -49.13 7.53
CA SER A 330 26.55 -50.29 6.66
C SER A 330 27.58 -51.27 7.26
N PRO A 331 27.58 -52.56 6.85
CA PRO A 331 28.57 -53.55 7.31
C PRO A 331 30.03 -53.13 7.08
N GLU A 332 30.31 -52.35 6.03
CA GLU A 332 31.65 -51.86 5.68
C GLU A 332 32.10 -50.72 6.59
N GLN A 333 31.17 -49.84 7.00
CA GLN A 333 31.42 -48.77 7.97
C GLN A 333 31.63 -49.35 9.38
N LEU A 334 30.81 -50.33 9.78
CA LEU A 334 31.06 -51.12 11.00
C LEU A 334 32.44 -51.79 10.97
N GLN A 335 32.85 -52.33 9.82
CA GLN A 335 34.16 -52.96 9.68
C GLN A 335 35.32 -51.94 9.75
N ARG A 336 35.14 -50.70 9.28
CA ARG A 336 36.11 -49.60 9.43
C ARG A 336 36.27 -49.18 10.89
N ILE A 337 35.16 -48.98 11.62
CA ILE A 337 35.17 -48.65 13.05
C ILE A 337 35.80 -49.80 13.85
N HIS A 338 35.44 -51.05 13.57
CA HIS A 338 36.05 -52.19 14.26
C HIS A 338 37.56 -52.31 14.01
N LYS A 339 38.06 -51.89 12.84
CA LYS A 339 39.49 -51.89 12.51
C LYS A 339 40.27 -50.75 13.16
N SER A 340 39.63 -49.66 13.57
CA SER A 340 40.31 -48.51 14.20
C SER A 340 40.64 -48.72 15.69
N TYR A 341 40.20 -49.84 16.28
CA TYR A 341 40.42 -50.14 17.70
C TYR A 341 40.98 -51.55 17.88
N GLY A 342 41.95 -51.69 18.78
CA GLY A 342 42.60 -52.95 19.11
C GLY A 342 44.11 -52.81 19.18
N LYS A 343 44.84 -53.94 19.23
CA LYS A 343 46.29 -53.97 19.48
C LYS A 343 47.15 -53.16 18.50
N SER A 344 46.67 -52.94 17.28
CA SER A 344 47.38 -52.17 16.23
C SER A 344 47.10 -50.67 16.27
N HIS A 345 46.09 -50.24 17.01
CA HIS A 345 45.62 -48.86 17.13
C HIS A 345 45.22 -48.59 18.58
N ALA A 346 46.21 -48.69 19.48
CA ALA A 346 46.01 -48.48 20.91
C ALA A 346 45.61 -47.01 21.20
N LEU A 347 44.69 -46.83 22.15
CA LEU A 347 44.29 -45.52 22.66
C LEU A 347 45.41 -44.85 23.47
N SER A 348 45.28 -43.57 23.77
CA SER A 348 46.14 -42.93 24.77
C SER A 348 45.61 -43.26 26.18
N SER A 349 46.49 -43.58 27.13
CA SER A 349 46.13 -43.68 28.55
C SER A 349 46.21 -42.34 29.30
N VAL A 350 46.84 -41.33 28.70
CA VAL A 350 47.15 -40.04 29.36
C VAL A 350 45.91 -39.15 29.32
N SER A 351 45.53 -38.55 30.45
CA SER A 351 44.39 -37.64 30.54
C SER A 351 44.65 -36.30 29.85
N ASP A 352 43.64 -35.74 29.19
CA ASP A 352 43.62 -34.32 28.84
C ASP A 352 43.24 -33.50 30.08
N SER A 353 43.95 -32.41 30.36
CA SER A 353 43.65 -31.57 31.52
C SER A 353 42.27 -30.90 31.34
N PRO A 354 41.32 -31.05 32.30
CA PRO A 354 40.09 -30.26 32.30
C PRO A 354 40.38 -28.76 32.26
N THR A 355 39.45 -27.98 31.71
CA THR A 355 39.56 -26.52 31.60
C THR A 355 38.90 -25.76 32.75
N ALA A 356 38.13 -26.43 33.61
CA ALA A 356 37.44 -25.78 34.73
C ALA A 356 38.42 -25.24 35.79
N LEU A 357 38.28 -23.95 36.16
CA LEU A 357 39.03 -23.30 37.24
C LEU A 357 38.30 -23.44 38.59
N PRO A 358 38.99 -23.47 39.75
CA PRO A 358 38.33 -23.51 41.05
C PRO A 358 37.43 -22.29 41.31
N LEU A 359 36.16 -22.56 41.66
CA LEU A 359 35.12 -21.53 41.82
C LEU A 359 35.45 -20.44 42.85
N HIS A 360 36.18 -20.80 43.91
CA HIS A 360 36.49 -19.88 45.01
C HIS A 360 37.52 -18.80 44.65
N TYR A 361 38.41 -19.07 43.68
CA TYR A 361 39.29 -18.07 43.09
C TYR A 361 38.63 -17.32 41.94
N LEU A 362 37.77 -18.01 41.19
CA LEU A 362 37.21 -17.51 39.94
C LEU A 362 36.48 -16.18 40.10
N LYS A 363 35.67 -16.00 41.15
CA LYS A 363 34.92 -14.75 41.35
C LYS A 363 35.83 -13.52 41.38
N LYS A 364 36.86 -13.51 42.24
CA LYS A 364 37.76 -12.37 42.40
C LYS A 364 38.55 -12.10 41.12
N ASN A 365 38.99 -13.16 40.44
CA ASN A 365 39.78 -13.03 39.22
C ASN A 365 38.93 -12.53 38.04
N LEU A 366 37.64 -12.87 38.00
CA LEU A 366 36.71 -12.31 37.01
C LEU A 366 36.40 -10.84 37.26
N GLU A 367 36.33 -10.37 38.51
CA GLU A 367 36.12 -8.93 38.82
C GLU A 367 37.27 -8.04 38.28
N GLU A 368 38.48 -8.61 38.14
CA GLU A 368 39.66 -7.95 37.56
C GLU A 368 39.76 -8.08 36.03
N LEU A 369 38.96 -8.96 35.41
CA LEU A 369 38.99 -9.23 33.98
C LEU A 369 38.23 -8.15 33.19
N VAL A 370 38.94 -7.43 32.32
CA VAL A 370 38.36 -6.41 31.43
C VAL A 370 38.30 -6.94 30.01
N ILE A 371 37.08 -7.07 29.48
CA ILE A 371 36.82 -7.55 28.11
C ILE A 371 36.53 -6.33 27.23
N LYS A 372 37.54 -5.94 26.44
CA LYS A 372 37.51 -4.71 25.62
C LYS A 372 37.10 -4.93 24.17
N ASP A 373 37.14 -6.17 23.71
CA ASP A 373 36.91 -6.55 22.33
C ASP A 373 36.23 -7.93 22.28
N MET A 374 35.49 -8.15 21.20
CA MET A 374 34.70 -9.32 20.89
C MET A 374 35.55 -10.59 20.77
N HIS A 375 36.75 -10.52 20.18
CA HIS A 375 37.63 -11.70 20.05
C HIS A 375 38.02 -12.25 21.42
N VAL A 376 38.24 -11.37 22.40
CA VAL A 376 38.55 -11.78 23.77
C VAL A 376 37.34 -12.48 24.42
N LEU A 377 36.11 -11.99 24.19
CA LEU A 377 34.93 -12.72 24.68
C LEU A 377 34.78 -14.06 23.97
N LEU A 378 34.97 -14.12 22.65
CA LEU A 378 34.87 -15.35 21.89
C LEU A 378 35.87 -16.39 22.41
N ASP A 379 37.13 -16.03 22.57
CA ASP A 379 38.17 -16.90 23.14
C ASP A 379 37.77 -17.40 24.53
N LEU A 380 37.22 -16.51 25.37
CA LEU A 380 36.74 -16.87 26.70
C LEU A 380 35.55 -17.83 26.64
N LEU A 381 34.55 -17.58 25.78
CA LEU A 381 33.37 -18.44 25.64
C LEU A 381 33.74 -19.81 25.07
N LEU A 382 34.70 -19.89 24.14
CA LEU A 382 35.20 -21.16 23.61
C LEU A 382 36.05 -21.93 24.63
N ALA A 383 36.82 -21.24 25.46
CA ALA A 383 37.69 -21.88 26.45
C ALA A 383 36.98 -22.23 27.77
N PHE A 384 35.94 -21.48 28.15
CA PHE A 384 35.22 -21.67 29.41
C PHE A 384 34.21 -22.82 29.30
N PRO A 385 34.07 -23.65 30.36
CA PRO A 385 32.92 -24.55 30.48
C PRO A 385 31.59 -23.76 30.43
N PRO A 386 30.54 -24.26 29.76
CA PRO A 386 29.26 -23.55 29.64
C PRO A 386 28.64 -23.10 30.96
N GLY A 387 28.81 -23.90 32.02
CA GLY A 387 28.34 -23.55 33.36
C GLY A 387 28.99 -22.30 33.98
N TYR A 388 30.07 -21.77 33.40
CA TYR A 388 30.76 -20.58 33.90
C TYR A 388 30.30 -19.29 33.24
N TYR A 389 29.52 -19.35 32.15
CA TYR A 389 29.04 -18.17 31.47
C TYR A 389 28.23 -17.23 32.39
N PRO A 390 27.32 -17.71 33.27
CA PRO A 390 26.62 -16.82 34.18
C PRO A 390 27.56 -16.02 35.09
N LEU A 391 28.67 -16.62 35.54
CA LEU A 391 29.67 -15.94 36.37
C LEU A 391 30.51 -14.95 35.55
N LEU A 392 30.86 -15.31 34.31
CA LEU A 392 31.58 -14.45 33.38
C LEU A 392 30.80 -13.15 33.13
N PHE A 393 29.53 -13.25 32.72
CA PHE A 393 28.66 -12.08 32.46
C PHE A 393 28.38 -11.26 33.72
N LYS A 394 28.38 -11.89 34.91
CA LYS A 394 28.10 -11.22 36.18
C LYS A 394 29.26 -10.38 36.69
N TYR A 395 30.49 -10.89 36.58
CA TYR A 395 31.65 -10.34 37.28
C TYR A 395 32.65 -9.64 36.35
N ALA A 396 32.78 -10.07 35.09
CA ALA A 396 33.73 -9.45 34.17
C ALA A 396 33.27 -8.06 33.73
N GLN A 397 34.25 -7.17 33.52
CA GLN A 397 33.99 -5.82 33.03
C GLN A 397 33.94 -5.84 31.49
N ILE A 398 32.74 -5.95 30.94
CA ILE A 398 32.50 -5.98 29.49
C ILE A 398 32.29 -4.54 28.98
N SER A 399 33.19 -4.04 28.13
CA SER A 399 33.21 -2.63 27.70
C SER A 399 32.97 -2.40 26.20
N TYR A 400 32.34 -3.35 25.51
CA TYR A 400 32.08 -3.27 24.06
C TYR A 400 30.61 -3.58 23.74
N ASP A 401 30.19 -3.27 22.51
CA ASP A 401 28.79 -3.35 22.07
C ASP A 401 28.26 -4.78 22.01
N ALA A 402 27.06 -5.00 22.56
CA ALA A 402 26.41 -6.31 22.61
C ALA A 402 26.00 -6.82 21.22
N THR A 403 25.83 -5.93 20.24
CA THR A 403 25.46 -6.28 18.85
C THR A 403 26.34 -7.38 18.26
N SER A 404 27.64 -7.33 18.52
CA SER A 404 28.61 -8.32 18.02
C SER A 404 28.40 -9.72 18.61
N LEU A 405 28.01 -9.84 19.88
CA LEU A 405 27.67 -11.14 20.47
C LEU A 405 26.44 -11.75 19.78
N GLY A 406 25.44 -10.92 19.50
CA GLY A 406 24.24 -11.36 18.79
C GLY A 406 24.52 -11.83 17.36
N GLU A 407 25.43 -11.15 16.65
CA GLU A 407 25.91 -11.59 15.33
C GLU A 407 26.60 -12.95 15.39
N MET A 408 27.42 -13.23 16.42
CA MET A 408 28.04 -14.56 16.60
C MET A 408 27.03 -15.65 16.90
N MET A 409 26.02 -15.34 17.69
CA MET A 409 24.95 -16.28 18.00
C MET A 409 24.12 -16.59 16.75
N ALA A 410 23.81 -15.55 15.96
CA ALA A 410 23.07 -15.68 14.71
C ALA A 410 23.87 -16.40 13.61
N SER A 411 25.20 -16.26 13.59
CA SER A 411 26.07 -16.92 12.62
C SER A 411 26.27 -18.42 12.89
N GLY A 412 25.79 -18.93 14.03
CA GLY A 412 25.92 -20.35 14.38
C GLY A 412 27.26 -20.73 15.00
N ILE A 413 28.06 -19.74 15.45
CA ILE A 413 29.34 -19.99 16.15
C ILE A 413 29.12 -20.73 17.47
N PHE A 414 27.98 -20.56 18.14
CA PHE A 414 27.66 -21.26 19.38
C PHE A 414 26.53 -22.26 19.15
N LEU A 415 26.69 -23.52 19.59
CA LEU A 415 25.76 -24.60 19.33
C LEU A 415 25.44 -25.43 20.59
N GLY A 416 24.27 -26.08 20.59
CA GLY A 416 23.87 -27.05 21.60
C GLY A 416 23.86 -26.50 23.03
N GLU A 417 24.55 -27.19 23.94
CA GLU A 417 24.67 -26.80 25.35
C GLU A 417 25.30 -25.42 25.51
N GLN A 418 26.22 -25.05 24.63
CA GLN A 418 26.92 -23.77 24.69
C GLN A 418 25.96 -22.60 24.44
N LEU A 419 25.19 -22.66 23.34
CA LEU A 419 24.20 -21.64 23.02
C LEU A 419 23.12 -21.54 24.10
N THR A 420 22.67 -22.69 24.60
CA THR A 420 21.69 -22.77 25.70
C THR A 420 22.23 -22.08 26.95
N ALA A 421 23.48 -22.36 27.32
CA ALA A 421 24.12 -21.76 28.48
C ALA A 421 24.38 -20.26 28.32
N ILE A 422 24.73 -19.79 27.11
CA ILE A 422 24.88 -18.35 26.83
C ILE A 422 23.52 -17.66 26.95
N ASN A 423 22.46 -18.22 26.35
CA ASN A 423 21.10 -17.70 26.45
C ASN A 423 20.65 -17.60 27.91
N GLN A 424 20.90 -18.65 28.71
CA GLN A 424 20.60 -18.63 30.14
C GLN A 424 21.43 -17.58 30.90
N ALA A 425 22.72 -17.47 30.60
CA ALA A 425 23.60 -16.49 31.23
C ALA A 425 23.19 -15.04 30.96
N ILE A 426 22.71 -14.75 29.73
CA ILE A 426 22.14 -13.44 29.37
C ILE A 426 20.92 -13.16 30.24
N LEU A 427 20.02 -14.13 30.42
CA LEU A 427 18.80 -13.94 31.22
C LEU A 427 19.06 -13.77 32.71
N ASP A 428 19.97 -14.58 33.26
CA ASP A 428 20.37 -14.51 34.66
C ASP A 428 21.02 -13.16 35.01
N ASN A 429 21.66 -12.53 34.03
CA ASN A 429 22.35 -11.24 34.16
C ASN A 429 21.62 -10.10 33.44
N ARG A 430 20.33 -10.24 33.12
CA ARG A 430 19.56 -9.24 32.36
C ARG A 430 19.61 -7.85 33.00
N GLU A 431 19.59 -7.75 34.33
CA GLU A 431 19.57 -6.46 35.04
C GLU A 431 20.86 -5.67 34.81
N THR A 432 22.00 -6.36 34.68
CA THR A 432 23.28 -5.75 34.31
C THR A 432 23.39 -5.46 32.82
N LEU A 433 22.58 -6.13 31.99
CA LEU A 433 22.57 -6.03 30.52
C LEU A 433 21.43 -5.15 29.99
N GLY A 434 20.92 -4.20 30.78
CA GLY A 434 19.90 -3.24 30.34
C GLY A 434 18.44 -3.65 30.59
N GLY A 435 18.22 -4.74 31.33
CA GLY A 435 16.91 -5.19 31.79
C GLY A 435 16.16 -6.07 30.79
N PHE A 436 14.88 -6.33 31.09
CA PHE A 436 14.02 -7.21 30.29
C PHE A 436 13.87 -6.73 28.84
N SER A 437 13.61 -5.44 28.65
CA SER A 437 13.40 -4.82 27.34
C SER A 437 14.61 -4.97 26.41
N ALA A 438 15.81 -4.68 26.92
CA ALA A 438 17.06 -4.83 26.17
C ALA A 438 17.32 -6.29 25.77
N CYS A 439 17.07 -7.25 26.68
CA CYS A 439 17.24 -8.67 26.38
C CYS A 439 16.25 -9.17 25.31
N LEU A 440 14.99 -8.75 25.38
CA LEU A 440 13.99 -9.11 24.38
C LEU A 440 14.32 -8.49 23.01
N GLN A 441 14.71 -7.21 22.98
CA GLN A 441 15.11 -6.53 21.76
C GLN A 441 16.34 -7.22 21.13
N PHE A 442 17.36 -7.52 21.93
CA PHE A 442 18.53 -8.30 21.50
C PHE A 442 18.13 -9.66 20.89
N ALA A 443 17.25 -10.40 21.56
CA ALA A 443 16.79 -11.70 21.05
C ALA A 443 16.06 -11.58 19.69
N LEU A 444 15.27 -10.51 19.51
CA LEU A 444 14.51 -10.26 18.29
C LEU A 444 15.39 -9.76 17.13
N ASP A 445 16.31 -8.83 17.41
CA ASP A 445 17.24 -8.24 16.42
C ASP A 445 18.16 -9.29 15.81
N HIS A 446 18.56 -10.29 16.60
CA HIS A 446 19.47 -11.36 16.19
C HIS A 446 18.75 -12.69 15.90
N HIS A 447 17.43 -12.68 15.77
CA HIS A 447 16.61 -13.86 15.42
C HIS A 447 16.88 -15.10 16.32
N ASN A 448 17.15 -14.87 17.61
CA ASN A 448 17.45 -15.93 18.56
C ASN A 448 16.17 -16.50 19.19
N ASP A 449 15.53 -17.42 18.46
CA ASP A 449 14.27 -18.05 18.85
C ASP A 449 14.34 -18.79 20.20
N GLU A 450 15.50 -19.37 20.54
CA GLU A 450 15.69 -20.05 21.82
C GLU A 450 15.68 -19.07 23.00
N LEU A 451 16.36 -17.93 22.86
CA LEU A 451 16.32 -16.87 23.86
C LEU A 451 14.91 -16.27 23.97
N VAL A 452 14.21 -16.05 22.85
CA VAL A 452 12.81 -15.60 22.87
C VAL A 452 11.92 -16.59 23.63
N LYS A 453 12.07 -17.91 23.40
CA LYS A 453 11.34 -18.95 24.14
C LYS A 453 11.63 -18.90 25.64
N LEU A 454 12.89 -18.76 26.02
CA LEU A 454 13.27 -18.65 27.43
C LEU A 454 12.68 -17.38 28.07
N ILE A 455 12.75 -16.24 27.39
CA ILE A 455 12.12 -14.99 27.85
C ILE A 455 10.61 -15.17 28.03
N PHE A 456 9.93 -15.83 27.09
CA PHE A 456 8.49 -16.09 27.19
C PHE A 456 8.15 -17.08 28.31
N SER A 457 9.04 -18.05 28.60
CA SER A 457 8.86 -18.96 29.73
C SER A 457 8.95 -18.24 31.08
N LEU A 458 9.78 -17.20 31.18
CA LEU A 458 9.83 -16.31 32.34
C LEU A 458 8.59 -15.44 32.42
N LEU A 459 8.18 -14.86 31.29
CA LEU A 459 6.99 -14.02 31.20
C LEU A 459 5.71 -14.77 31.58
N ALA A 460 5.61 -16.06 31.27
CA ALA A 460 4.47 -16.90 31.65
C ALA A 460 4.30 -17.04 33.18
N GLN A 461 5.30 -16.64 33.97
CA GLN A 461 5.24 -16.63 35.44
C GLN A 461 4.63 -15.34 35.99
N GLU A 462 4.48 -14.29 35.16
CA GLU A 462 3.84 -13.03 35.55
C GLU A 462 2.32 -13.19 35.65
N GLU A 463 1.68 -12.49 36.61
CA GLU A 463 0.22 -12.51 36.77
C GLU A 463 -0.50 -11.90 35.56
N GLN A 464 0.09 -10.86 34.95
CA GLN A 464 -0.41 -10.22 33.73
C GLN A 464 0.72 -10.04 32.68
N PRO A 465 1.06 -11.12 31.96
CA PRO A 465 2.18 -11.17 31.01
C PRO A 465 2.19 -10.02 30.00
N ALA A 466 1.03 -9.70 29.45
CA ALA A 466 0.95 -8.67 28.44
C ALA A 466 1.08 -7.24 29.01
N ALA A 467 0.44 -6.96 30.15
CA ALA A 467 0.54 -5.65 30.79
C ALA A 467 2.01 -5.35 31.17
N PHE A 468 2.71 -6.35 31.72
CA PHE A 468 4.13 -6.27 32.01
C PHE A 468 4.95 -6.01 30.73
N LEU A 469 4.74 -6.78 29.66
CA LEU A 469 5.44 -6.57 28.38
C LEU A 469 5.27 -5.15 27.84
N ILE A 470 4.04 -4.66 27.85
CA ILE A 470 3.68 -3.35 27.33
C ILE A 470 4.37 -2.25 28.12
N GLU A 471 4.46 -2.37 29.44
CA GLU A 471 5.20 -1.45 30.28
C GLU A 471 6.71 -1.46 29.93
N GLN A 472 7.30 -2.65 29.79
CA GLN A 472 8.74 -2.80 29.52
C GLN A 472 9.15 -2.32 28.12
N LEU A 473 8.25 -2.41 27.14
CA LEU A 473 8.52 -2.06 25.74
C LEU A 473 8.12 -0.62 25.38
N GLY A 474 7.84 0.24 26.37
CA GLY A 474 7.54 1.66 26.13
C GLY A 474 6.11 1.92 25.64
N GLY A 475 5.18 1.03 25.96
CA GLY A 475 3.75 1.16 25.68
C GLY A 475 3.24 0.29 24.53
N PHE A 476 1.92 0.31 24.34
CA PHE A 476 1.20 -0.61 23.45
C PHE A 476 1.62 -0.46 21.97
N SER A 477 1.64 0.78 21.46
CA SER A 477 1.99 1.07 20.06
C SER A 477 3.41 0.61 19.72
N GLU A 478 4.35 0.80 20.65
CA GLU A 478 5.75 0.43 20.46
C GLU A 478 5.93 -1.09 20.55
N SER A 479 5.26 -1.75 21.50
CA SER A 479 5.23 -3.21 21.61
C SER A 479 4.69 -3.87 20.33
N LEU A 480 3.62 -3.31 19.78
CA LEU A 480 3.00 -3.77 18.54
C LEU A 480 3.93 -3.54 17.33
N ARG A 481 4.58 -2.38 17.26
CA ARG A 481 5.59 -2.06 16.24
C ARG A 481 6.74 -3.06 16.27
N ILE A 482 7.28 -3.36 17.45
CA ILE A 482 8.38 -4.31 17.65
C ILE A 482 7.96 -5.71 17.20
N ALA A 483 6.78 -6.19 17.61
CA ALA A 483 6.28 -7.51 17.21
C ALA A 483 6.15 -7.65 15.68
N ILE A 484 5.59 -6.63 15.02
CA ILE A 484 5.42 -6.62 13.56
C ILE A 484 6.76 -6.45 12.83
N ALA A 485 7.64 -5.58 13.32
CA ALA A 485 8.93 -5.30 12.69
C ALA A 485 9.81 -6.54 12.60
N HIS A 486 9.79 -7.38 13.64
CA HIS A 486 10.54 -8.63 13.73
C HIS A 486 9.74 -9.86 13.26
N LYS A 487 8.53 -9.67 12.73
CA LYS A 487 7.65 -10.75 12.24
C LYS A 487 7.35 -11.82 13.30
N ASN A 488 7.28 -11.44 14.57
CA ASN A 488 7.06 -12.37 15.68
C ASN A 488 5.56 -12.52 15.97
N TYR A 489 4.96 -13.58 15.43
CA TYR A 489 3.53 -13.87 15.57
C TYR A 489 3.10 -14.15 17.01
N GLU A 490 3.89 -14.88 17.79
CA GLU A 490 3.51 -15.22 19.16
C GLU A 490 3.51 -13.97 20.06
N LEU A 491 4.48 -13.06 19.87
CA LEU A 491 4.49 -11.76 20.54
C LEU A 491 3.27 -10.91 20.15
N LEU A 492 2.99 -10.83 18.84
CA LEU A 492 1.84 -10.09 18.32
C LEU A 492 0.52 -10.64 18.87
N LYS A 493 0.38 -11.97 18.90
CA LYS A 493 -0.78 -12.68 19.44
C LYS A 493 -0.98 -12.40 20.92
N LEU A 494 0.09 -12.47 21.71
CA LEU A 494 0.02 -12.18 23.13
C LEU A 494 -0.45 -10.74 23.39
N ILE A 495 0.12 -9.75 22.70
CA ILE A 495 -0.23 -8.33 22.86
C ILE A 495 -1.67 -8.05 22.40
N LEU A 496 -2.08 -8.52 21.22
CA LEU A 496 -3.40 -8.18 20.68
C LEU A 496 -4.55 -8.87 21.41
N THR A 497 -4.33 -10.10 21.92
CA THR A 497 -5.37 -10.85 22.64
C THR A 497 -5.61 -10.34 24.06
N SER A 498 -4.60 -9.72 24.69
CA SER A 498 -4.74 -9.10 26.01
C SER A 498 -5.39 -7.73 25.99
N LEU A 499 -5.45 -7.07 24.83
CA LEU A 499 -5.98 -5.72 24.70
C LEU A 499 -7.52 -5.71 24.74
N PRO A 500 -8.12 -4.78 25.52
CA PRO A 500 -9.53 -4.41 25.37
C PRO A 500 -9.82 -3.96 23.93
N LEU A 501 -11.08 -4.07 23.52
CA LEU A 501 -11.50 -3.81 22.14
C LEU A 501 -11.16 -2.37 21.67
N GLU A 502 -11.39 -1.38 22.53
CA GLU A 502 -11.15 0.04 22.22
C GLU A 502 -9.67 0.34 22.03
N GLU A 503 -8.82 -0.20 22.90
CA GLU A 503 -7.36 -0.04 22.80
C GLU A 503 -6.79 -0.80 21.60
N ARG A 504 -7.34 -1.97 21.28
CA ARG A 504 -6.99 -2.71 20.06
C ARG A 504 -7.32 -1.91 18.80
N LEU A 505 -8.47 -1.24 18.76
CA LEU A 505 -8.86 -0.37 17.66
C LEU A 505 -7.92 0.84 17.54
N ALA A 506 -7.64 1.52 18.65
CA ALA A 506 -6.70 2.64 18.65
C ALA A 506 -5.30 2.20 18.17
N ALA A 507 -4.81 1.04 18.62
CA ALA A 507 -3.48 0.55 18.27
C ALA A 507 -3.34 0.08 16.81
N LEU A 508 -4.37 -0.53 16.22
CA LEU A 508 -4.30 -1.05 14.85
C LEU A 508 -4.76 -0.03 13.80
N VAL A 509 -5.76 0.79 14.12
CA VAL A 509 -6.43 1.67 13.15
C VAL A 509 -5.95 3.12 13.28
N GLU A 510 -5.78 3.62 14.50
CA GLU A 510 -5.45 5.04 14.73
C GLU A 510 -3.94 5.29 14.83
N ALA A 511 -3.19 4.32 15.37
CA ALA A 511 -1.75 4.45 15.53
C ALA A 511 -1.01 4.43 14.18
N LYS A 512 -0.02 5.31 14.09
CA LYS A 512 0.82 5.50 12.90
C LYS A 512 2.29 5.42 13.28
N LEU A 513 3.10 4.94 12.36
CA LEU A 513 4.54 5.04 12.42
C LEU A 513 4.98 6.51 12.25
N SER A 514 6.27 6.78 12.50
CA SER A 514 6.86 8.12 12.38
C SER A 514 6.75 8.72 10.97
N ASP A 515 6.60 7.89 9.93
CA ASP A 515 6.41 8.29 8.54
C ASP A 515 4.93 8.49 8.15
N GLY A 516 4.00 8.32 9.09
CA GLY A 516 2.55 8.40 8.88
C GLY A 516 1.88 7.11 8.43
N THR A 517 2.64 6.01 8.27
CA THR A 517 2.09 4.70 7.87
C THR A 517 1.21 4.11 8.99
N PRO A 518 -0.06 3.78 8.74
CA PRO A 518 -0.92 3.12 9.74
C PRO A 518 -0.36 1.76 10.18
N MET A 519 -0.53 1.42 11.46
CA MET A 519 0.02 0.17 12.01
C MET A 519 -0.49 -1.10 11.31
N LEU A 520 -1.79 -1.14 10.95
CA LEU A 520 -2.36 -2.26 10.20
C LEU A 520 -1.76 -2.40 8.78
N ALA A 521 -1.45 -1.27 8.12
CA ALA A 521 -0.78 -1.29 6.83
C ALA A 521 0.65 -1.85 6.95
N PHE A 522 1.37 -1.47 8.01
CA PHE A 522 2.68 -2.03 8.32
C PHE A 522 2.62 -3.54 8.59
N ALA A 523 1.63 -4.01 9.35
CA ALA A 523 1.39 -5.43 9.60
C ALA A 523 1.14 -6.23 8.31
N THR A 524 0.38 -5.67 7.38
CA THR A 524 0.03 -6.32 6.11
C THR A 524 1.26 -6.59 5.24
N VAL A 525 2.23 -5.67 5.24
CA VAL A 525 3.47 -5.81 4.46
C VAL A 525 4.46 -6.75 5.14
N ARG A 526 4.58 -6.70 6.47
CA ARG A 526 5.61 -7.47 7.20
C ARG A 526 5.14 -8.89 7.54
N MET A 527 3.84 -9.10 7.71
CA MET A 527 3.22 -10.35 8.18
C MET A 527 1.96 -10.71 7.36
N PRO A 528 2.09 -10.88 6.03
CA PRO A 528 0.94 -11.10 5.14
C PRO A 528 0.13 -12.35 5.52
N SER A 529 0.79 -13.43 5.95
CA SER A 529 0.14 -14.67 6.35
C SER A 529 -0.73 -14.53 7.60
N GLN A 530 -0.50 -13.51 8.43
CA GLN A 530 -1.23 -13.26 9.68
C GLN A 530 -2.30 -12.16 9.53
N PHE A 531 -2.37 -11.49 8.37
CA PHE A 531 -3.24 -10.35 8.16
C PHE A 531 -4.72 -10.66 8.42
N HIS A 532 -5.20 -11.81 7.93
CA HIS A 532 -6.60 -12.24 8.12
C HIS A 532 -6.95 -12.35 9.61
N TRP A 533 -6.08 -12.96 10.41
CA TRP A 533 -6.26 -13.11 11.85
C TRP A 533 -6.27 -11.75 12.56
N ILE A 534 -5.39 -10.81 12.17
CA ILE A 534 -5.39 -9.45 12.73
C ILE A 534 -6.72 -8.74 12.44
N LEU A 535 -7.26 -8.88 11.22
CA LEU A 535 -8.51 -8.26 10.81
C LEU A 535 -9.74 -8.88 11.50
N GLU A 536 -9.72 -10.19 11.74
CA GLU A 536 -10.76 -10.91 12.48
C GLU A 536 -10.88 -10.45 13.94
N LEU A 537 -9.78 -9.99 14.55
CA LEU A 537 -9.79 -9.43 15.90
C LEU A 537 -10.50 -8.07 16.00
N LEU A 538 -10.83 -7.43 14.87
CA LEU A 538 -11.61 -6.19 14.82
C LEU A 538 -13.11 -6.50 14.64
N PRO A 539 -14.01 -5.72 15.29
CA PRO A 539 -15.44 -5.80 15.03
C PRO A 539 -15.75 -5.53 13.57
N GLU A 540 -16.76 -6.23 13.04
CA GLU A 540 -17.11 -6.19 11.62
C GLU A 540 -17.34 -4.76 11.10
N GLU A 541 -17.98 -3.90 11.91
CA GLU A 541 -18.28 -2.50 11.60
C GLU A 541 -17.04 -1.59 11.47
N HIS A 542 -15.91 -1.98 12.07
CA HIS A 542 -14.67 -1.21 12.03
C HIS A 542 -13.70 -1.69 10.94
N ARG A 543 -13.94 -2.86 10.34
CA ARG A 543 -13.03 -3.45 9.33
C ARG A 543 -12.90 -2.59 8.08
N LEU A 544 -14.00 -2.00 7.60
CA LEU A 544 -13.97 -1.09 6.44
C LEU A 544 -13.07 0.11 6.72
N THR A 545 -13.25 0.76 7.87
CA THR A 545 -12.42 1.89 8.30
C THR A 545 -10.96 1.47 8.41
N ALA A 546 -10.69 0.32 9.02
CA ALA A 546 -9.33 -0.20 9.20
C ALA A 546 -8.58 -0.40 7.88
N ILE A 547 -9.25 -0.94 6.85
CA ILE A 547 -8.60 -1.17 5.55
C ILE A 547 -8.52 0.10 4.68
N THR A 548 -9.39 1.09 4.91
CA THR A 548 -9.47 2.34 4.12
C THR A 548 -8.73 3.53 4.74
N ALA A 549 -8.47 3.51 6.06
CA ALA A 549 -7.77 4.56 6.79
C ALA A 549 -6.28 4.60 6.42
N THR A 550 -5.93 5.40 5.41
CA THR A 550 -4.53 5.64 5.04
C THR A 550 -4.34 7.13 4.72
N GLU A 551 -3.58 7.87 5.53
CA GLU A 551 -3.32 9.31 5.32
C GLU A 551 -2.18 9.61 4.34
N GLY A 552 -1.62 8.62 3.65
CA GLY A 552 -0.45 8.83 2.77
C GLY A 552 -0.19 7.69 1.79
N HIS A 553 -0.68 6.51 2.13
CA HIS A 553 -0.22 5.20 1.65
C HIS A 553 -1.31 4.42 0.89
N PRO A 554 -0.97 3.44 0.04
CA PRO A 554 -1.98 2.59 -0.61
C PRO A 554 -2.93 1.96 0.43
N THR A 555 -4.23 1.85 0.08
CA THR A 555 -5.23 1.11 0.86
C THR A 555 -4.68 -0.27 1.23
N VAL A 556 -4.93 -0.74 2.45
CA VAL A 556 -4.39 -2.02 2.95
C VAL A 556 -4.72 -3.18 1.99
N LEU A 557 -5.92 -3.13 1.41
CA LEU A 557 -6.43 -4.06 0.41
C LEU A 557 -5.54 -4.19 -0.85
N TYR A 558 -4.68 -3.22 -1.15
CA TYR A 558 -3.82 -3.21 -2.35
C TYR A 558 -2.32 -3.17 -2.05
N LEU A 559 -1.93 -3.49 -0.82
CA LEU A 559 -0.53 -3.72 -0.46
C LEU A 559 -0.05 -5.11 -0.93
N THR A 560 -0.97 -6.02 -1.25
CA THR A 560 -0.69 -7.37 -1.78
C THR A 560 -1.42 -7.55 -3.12
N ALA A 561 -0.72 -7.93 -4.20
CA ALA A 561 -1.31 -8.20 -5.51
C ALA A 561 -1.87 -9.65 -5.65
N ASP A 562 -2.13 -10.31 -4.52
CA ASP A 562 -2.52 -11.71 -4.44
C ASP A 562 -4.06 -11.86 -4.44
N PRO A 563 -4.65 -12.59 -5.41
CA PRO A 563 -6.09 -12.87 -5.46
C PRO A 563 -6.64 -13.53 -4.18
N GLU A 564 -5.88 -14.42 -3.52
CA GLU A 564 -6.34 -15.14 -2.33
C GLU A 564 -6.44 -14.21 -1.12
N VAL A 565 -5.43 -13.36 -0.92
CA VAL A 565 -5.41 -12.37 0.16
C VAL A 565 -6.52 -11.34 -0.04
N ILE A 566 -6.73 -10.85 -1.26
CA ILE A 566 -7.81 -9.91 -1.58
C ILE A 566 -9.17 -10.57 -1.37
N GLY A 567 -9.35 -11.81 -1.83
CA GLY A 567 -10.59 -12.55 -1.65
C GLY A 567 -10.94 -12.77 -0.19
N THR A 568 -9.97 -13.23 0.60
CA THR A 568 -10.13 -13.42 2.04
C THR A 568 -10.45 -12.10 2.73
N THR A 569 -9.73 -11.02 2.42
CA THR A 569 -9.96 -9.69 3.00
C THR A 569 -11.35 -9.16 2.71
N LEU A 570 -11.82 -9.25 1.45
CA LEU A 570 -13.16 -8.82 1.06
C LEU A 570 -14.25 -9.69 1.71
N SER A 571 -14.01 -10.99 1.90
CA SER A 571 -14.95 -11.89 2.55
C SER A 571 -15.17 -11.54 4.03
N LEU A 572 -14.16 -10.95 4.69
CA LEU A 572 -14.24 -10.48 6.08
C LEU A 572 -15.00 -9.15 6.24
N LEU A 573 -15.36 -8.48 5.14
CA LEU A 573 -16.20 -7.28 5.16
C LEU A 573 -17.69 -7.63 4.99
N PRO A 574 -18.59 -6.84 5.59
CA PRO A 574 -20.01 -6.87 5.26
C PRO A 574 -20.23 -6.70 3.75
N GLU A 575 -21.19 -7.43 3.17
CA GLU A 575 -21.44 -7.38 1.71
C GLU A 575 -21.68 -5.97 1.19
N LYS A 576 -22.42 -5.15 1.94
CA LYS A 576 -22.73 -3.74 1.64
C LYS A 576 -21.48 -2.83 1.57
N ASP A 577 -20.39 -3.23 2.22
CA ASP A 577 -19.19 -2.41 2.39
C ASP A 577 -18.09 -2.80 1.38
N ARG A 578 -18.20 -3.97 0.74
CA ARG A 578 -17.20 -4.50 -0.22
C ARG A 578 -16.99 -3.55 -1.40
N LEU A 579 -18.06 -3.06 -2.03
CA LEU A 579 -17.91 -2.13 -3.16
C LEU A 579 -17.29 -0.80 -2.72
N THR A 580 -17.63 -0.30 -1.53
CA THR A 580 -17.06 0.92 -0.96
C THR A 580 -15.54 0.77 -0.74
N ALA A 581 -15.11 -0.39 -0.23
CA ALA A 581 -13.68 -0.71 -0.09
C ALA A 581 -12.96 -0.72 -1.45
N LEU A 582 -13.60 -1.25 -2.50
CA LEU A 582 -13.05 -1.27 -3.86
C LEU A 582 -13.01 0.10 -4.54
N ARG A 583 -13.96 0.98 -4.21
CA ARG A 583 -14.05 2.35 -4.76
C ARG A 583 -13.15 3.36 -4.09
N THR A 584 -12.66 3.06 -2.89
CA THR A 584 -11.82 3.99 -2.13
C THR A 584 -10.60 4.38 -2.99
N GLU A 585 -10.63 5.62 -3.47
CA GLU A 585 -9.73 6.15 -4.49
C GLU A 585 -8.50 6.79 -3.86
N ARG A 586 -7.31 6.53 -4.41
CA ARG A 586 -6.10 7.26 -4.02
C ARG A 586 -5.18 7.51 -5.20
N ARG A 587 -4.77 8.77 -5.41
CA ARG A 587 -3.95 9.22 -6.56
C ARG A 587 -4.59 8.92 -7.93
N GLY A 588 -5.92 9.07 -8.06
CA GLY A 588 -6.61 8.83 -9.33
C GLY A 588 -6.85 7.35 -9.67
N LYS A 589 -6.63 6.43 -8.72
CA LYS A 589 -6.70 4.97 -8.96
C LYS A 589 -7.50 4.30 -7.85
N SER A 590 -8.64 3.72 -8.20
CA SER A 590 -9.45 2.91 -7.29
C SER A 590 -8.90 1.48 -7.17
N GLY A 591 -9.51 0.70 -6.30
CA GLY A 591 -9.26 -0.73 -6.21
C GLY A 591 -9.65 -1.51 -7.46
N LEU A 592 -10.78 -1.13 -8.05
CA LEU A 592 -11.24 -1.64 -9.32
C LEU A 592 -10.19 -1.40 -10.43
N PHE A 593 -9.46 -0.29 -10.37
CA PHE A 593 -8.33 -0.02 -11.27
C PHE A 593 -7.23 -1.05 -11.17
N ARG A 594 -6.79 -1.34 -9.96
CA ARG A 594 -5.70 -2.30 -9.74
C ARG A 594 -6.15 -3.72 -10.07
N GLY A 595 -7.39 -4.08 -9.73
CA GLY A 595 -8.01 -5.34 -10.11
C GLY A 595 -8.04 -5.51 -11.63
N ALA A 596 -8.48 -4.49 -12.39
CA ALA A 596 -8.53 -4.56 -13.85
C ALA A 596 -7.17 -4.80 -14.54
N LEU A 597 -6.06 -4.46 -13.87
CA LEU A 597 -4.70 -4.78 -14.34
C LEU A 597 -4.28 -6.24 -14.07
N HIS A 598 -4.92 -6.90 -13.09
CA HIS A 598 -4.61 -8.27 -12.67
C HIS A 598 -5.87 -9.13 -12.68
N ILE A 599 -6.10 -9.83 -13.78
CA ILE A 599 -7.42 -10.40 -14.05
C ILE A 599 -7.94 -11.37 -12.98
N GLU A 600 -7.08 -12.23 -12.45
CA GLU A 600 -7.49 -13.20 -11.41
C GLU A 600 -7.96 -12.47 -10.14
N VAL A 601 -7.32 -11.36 -9.81
CA VAL A 601 -7.77 -10.47 -8.73
C VAL A 601 -9.15 -9.89 -9.05
N PHE A 602 -9.38 -9.43 -10.27
CA PHE A 602 -10.67 -8.86 -10.67
C PHE A 602 -11.81 -9.87 -10.64
N LYS A 603 -11.57 -11.12 -11.05
CA LYS A 603 -12.57 -12.21 -10.98
C LYS A 603 -12.99 -12.46 -9.53
N VAL A 604 -12.02 -12.55 -8.62
CA VAL A 604 -12.29 -12.73 -7.18
C VAL A 604 -13.08 -11.55 -6.62
N MET A 605 -12.70 -10.31 -6.97
CA MET A 605 -13.44 -9.10 -6.59
C MET A 605 -14.91 -9.17 -7.04
N LEU A 606 -15.16 -9.46 -8.32
CA LEU A 606 -16.51 -9.55 -8.86
C LEU A 606 -17.33 -10.68 -8.24
N ALA A 607 -16.73 -11.85 -8.01
CA ALA A 607 -17.43 -12.99 -7.40
C ALA A 607 -17.94 -12.69 -5.99
N LEU A 608 -17.18 -11.88 -5.23
CA LEU A 608 -17.51 -11.48 -3.85
C LEU A 608 -18.42 -10.25 -3.75
N LEU A 609 -18.64 -9.53 -4.84
CA LEU A 609 -19.60 -8.44 -4.88
C LEU A 609 -21.04 -8.96 -5.02
N PRO A 610 -22.02 -8.30 -4.38
CA PRO A 610 -23.44 -8.51 -4.65
C PRO A 610 -23.76 -8.39 -6.15
N PRO A 611 -24.71 -9.16 -6.72
CA PRO A 611 -25.02 -9.10 -8.15
C PRO A 611 -25.31 -7.69 -8.69
N THR A 612 -25.98 -6.85 -7.89
CA THR A 612 -26.28 -5.44 -8.22
C THR A 612 -25.01 -4.58 -8.31
N ASP A 613 -23.99 -4.90 -7.53
CA ASP A 613 -22.73 -4.16 -7.44
C ASP A 613 -21.69 -4.61 -8.47
N ARG A 614 -21.82 -5.83 -9.01
CA ARG A 614 -20.96 -6.32 -10.09
C ARG A 614 -21.06 -5.44 -11.34
N LEU A 615 -22.27 -5.05 -11.71
CA LEU A 615 -22.49 -4.12 -12.83
C LEU A 615 -21.82 -2.78 -12.54
N ASN A 616 -22.05 -2.22 -11.34
CA ASN A 616 -21.44 -0.98 -10.91
C ASN A 616 -19.91 -1.01 -11.02
N ALA A 617 -19.29 -2.12 -10.62
CA ALA A 617 -17.85 -2.32 -10.64
C ALA A 617 -17.26 -2.41 -12.07
N VAL A 618 -17.96 -3.05 -13.01
CA VAL A 618 -17.46 -3.20 -14.39
C VAL A 618 -17.74 -1.99 -15.28
N THR A 619 -18.78 -1.22 -14.99
CA THR A 619 -19.13 0.00 -15.74
C THR A 619 -18.45 1.26 -15.21
N GLU A 620 -17.80 1.18 -14.05
CA GLU A 620 -17.01 2.28 -13.50
C GLU A 620 -15.90 2.64 -14.49
N ARG A 621 -15.77 3.93 -14.81
CA ARG A 621 -14.66 4.39 -15.66
C ARG A 621 -13.39 4.34 -14.84
N ILE A 622 -12.48 3.48 -15.27
CA ILE A 622 -11.27 3.19 -14.53
C ILE A 622 -10.09 3.97 -15.11
N PHE A 623 -10.07 4.19 -16.42
CA PHE A 623 -9.21 5.18 -17.07
C PHE A 623 -10.08 6.33 -17.58
N SER A 624 -9.46 7.47 -17.94
CA SER A 624 -10.15 8.71 -18.36
C SER A 624 -11.34 8.49 -19.30
N ASP A 625 -11.30 7.43 -20.12
CA ASP A 625 -12.35 7.09 -21.09
C ASP A 625 -12.73 5.59 -21.15
N LEU A 626 -12.16 4.70 -20.31
CA LEU A 626 -12.37 3.23 -20.43
C LEU A 626 -12.82 2.57 -19.13
N ASN A 627 -13.72 1.59 -19.25
CA ASN A 627 -14.19 0.74 -18.16
C ASN A 627 -13.42 -0.61 -18.08
N ALA A 628 -13.71 -1.45 -17.08
CA ALA A 628 -12.98 -2.71 -16.85
C ALA A 628 -13.08 -3.70 -18.02
N LEU A 629 -14.24 -3.74 -18.67
CA LEU A 629 -14.55 -4.64 -19.79
C LEU A 629 -13.80 -4.24 -21.06
N GLU A 630 -13.48 -2.96 -21.20
CA GLU A 630 -12.74 -2.44 -22.35
C GLU A 630 -11.23 -2.61 -22.21
N VAL A 631 -10.74 -2.68 -20.96
CA VAL A 631 -9.32 -2.93 -20.65
C VAL A 631 -8.97 -4.43 -20.77
N THR A 632 -9.96 -5.33 -20.80
CA THR A 632 -9.71 -6.78 -20.75
C THR A 632 -9.17 -7.34 -22.07
N LEU A 633 -7.88 -7.68 -22.09
CA LEU A 633 -7.14 -8.05 -23.31
C LEU A 633 -7.42 -9.48 -23.81
N SER A 634 -7.65 -10.45 -22.92
CA SER A 634 -7.81 -11.87 -23.27
C SER A 634 -9.27 -12.23 -23.60
N ARG A 635 -9.47 -13.11 -24.60
CA ARG A 635 -10.77 -13.63 -25.01
C ARG A 635 -11.41 -14.46 -23.88
N ASP A 636 -10.71 -15.46 -23.36
CA ASP A 636 -11.23 -16.38 -22.32
C ASP A 636 -11.62 -15.62 -21.06
N VAL A 637 -10.77 -14.68 -20.67
CA VAL A 637 -10.98 -13.78 -19.55
C VAL A 637 -12.25 -12.94 -19.70
N PHE A 638 -12.48 -12.36 -20.88
CA PHE A 638 -13.68 -11.55 -21.13
C PHE A 638 -14.94 -12.40 -20.98
N LYS A 639 -14.92 -13.64 -21.51
CA LYS A 639 -16.00 -14.60 -21.37
C LYS A 639 -16.26 -14.98 -19.91
N GLU A 640 -15.22 -15.18 -19.12
CA GLU A 640 -15.34 -15.48 -17.69
C GLU A 640 -15.94 -14.32 -16.91
N ILE A 641 -15.54 -13.07 -17.16
CA ILE A 641 -16.18 -11.90 -16.55
C ILE A 641 -17.66 -11.84 -16.91
N LEU A 642 -18.02 -12.06 -18.20
CA LEU A 642 -19.41 -12.05 -18.62
C LEU A 642 -20.29 -13.06 -17.87
N ASN A 643 -19.74 -14.23 -17.52
CA ASN A 643 -20.45 -15.25 -16.73
C ASN A 643 -20.66 -14.82 -15.26
N LEU A 644 -19.86 -13.88 -14.74
CA LEU A 644 -20.01 -13.34 -13.38
C LEU A 644 -21.03 -12.20 -13.30
N LEU A 645 -21.37 -11.58 -14.43
CA LEU A 645 -22.34 -10.48 -14.49
C LEU A 645 -23.78 -11.00 -14.49
N PRO A 646 -24.72 -10.27 -13.86
CA PRO A 646 -26.13 -10.64 -13.94
C PRO A 646 -26.65 -10.54 -15.39
N GLU A 647 -27.71 -11.29 -15.69
CA GLU A 647 -28.41 -11.16 -16.97
C GLU A 647 -29.06 -9.78 -17.11
N ILE A 648 -29.09 -9.25 -18.35
CA ILE A 648 -29.77 -7.99 -18.63
C ILE A 648 -31.26 -8.31 -18.78
N VAL A 649 -31.99 -8.16 -17.69
CA VAL A 649 -33.43 -8.37 -17.64
C VAL A 649 -34.13 -7.11 -17.14
N PRO A 650 -35.35 -6.81 -17.62
CA PRO A 650 -36.10 -5.68 -17.12
C PRO A 650 -36.36 -5.84 -15.62
N PRO A 651 -36.34 -4.75 -14.84
CA PRO A 651 -36.73 -4.82 -13.44
C PRO A 651 -38.18 -5.28 -13.31
N PRO A 652 -38.56 -5.92 -12.19
CA PRO A 652 -39.94 -6.33 -11.96
C PRO A 652 -40.88 -5.12 -12.04
N PRO A 653 -42.13 -5.29 -12.53
CA PRO A 653 -43.08 -4.19 -12.70
C PRO A 653 -43.25 -3.40 -11.40
N ASN A 654 -42.94 -2.11 -11.43
CA ASN A 654 -43.11 -1.24 -10.28
C ASN A 654 -44.56 -0.77 -10.20
N ALA A 655 -45.20 -0.93 -9.04
CA ALA A 655 -46.56 -0.46 -8.79
C ALA A 655 -46.69 1.07 -8.88
N ALA A 656 -45.59 1.81 -8.75
CA ALA A 656 -45.55 3.26 -8.94
C ALA A 656 -45.56 3.69 -10.42
N HIS A 657 -45.28 2.79 -11.37
CA HIS A 657 -45.29 3.08 -12.80
C HIS A 657 -46.64 2.72 -13.44
N SER A 658 -47.06 3.51 -14.43
CA SER A 658 -48.22 3.15 -15.26
C SER A 658 -47.95 1.90 -16.10
N ALA A 659 -49.02 1.22 -16.53
CA ALA A 659 -48.90 0.05 -17.41
C ALA A 659 -48.10 0.36 -18.69
N LYS A 660 -48.30 1.55 -19.27
CA LYS A 660 -47.56 2.05 -20.44
C LYS A 660 -46.06 2.23 -20.13
N GLN A 661 -45.70 2.74 -18.96
CA GLN A 661 -44.30 2.91 -18.56
C GLN A 661 -43.59 1.57 -18.33
N ASN A 662 -44.26 0.60 -17.70
CA ASN A 662 -43.68 -0.74 -17.52
C ASN A 662 -43.49 -1.45 -18.88
N GLU A 663 -44.39 -1.25 -19.85
CA GLU A 663 -44.25 -1.76 -21.23
C GLU A 663 -43.07 -1.09 -21.97
N GLN A 664 -42.88 0.22 -21.79
CA GLN A 664 -41.74 0.97 -22.35
C GLN A 664 -40.40 0.51 -21.75
N ILE A 665 -40.34 0.27 -20.44
CA ILE A 665 -39.16 -0.30 -19.77
C ILE A 665 -38.84 -1.68 -20.36
N ALA A 666 -39.83 -2.56 -20.50
CA ALA A 666 -39.62 -3.89 -21.09
C ALA A 666 -39.10 -3.79 -22.54
N THR A 667 -39.64 -2.86 -23.33
CA THR A 667 -39.20 -2.59 -24.71
C THR A 667 -37.75 -2.11 -24.77
N LEU A 668 -37.36 -1.18 -23.89
CA LEU A 668 -35.99 -0.70 -23.78
C LEU A 668 -35.01 -1.84 -23.47
N TYR A 669 -35.32 -2.68 -22.48
CA TYR A 669 -34.49 -3.83 -22.12
C TYR A 669 -34.39 -4.88 -23.22
N ASN A 670 -35.48 -5.11 -23.97
CA ASN A 670 -35.43 -5.99 -25.13
C ASN A 670 -34.46 -5.49 -26.20
N HIS A 671 -34.45 -4.18 -26.51
CA HIS A 671 -33.50 -3.62 -27.46
C HIS A 671 -32.05 -3.65 -26.94
N ILE A 672 -31.83 -3.39 -25.65
CA ILE A 672 -30.48 -3.52 -25.02
C ILE A 672 -30.00 -4.98 -25.07
N GLN A 673 -30.89 -5.95 -24.82
CA GLN A 673 -30.56 -7.37 -24.90
C GLN A 673 -30.28 -7.81 -26.34
N GLN A 674 -31.04 -7.31 -27.32
CA GLN A 674 -30.73 -7.52 -28.74
C GLN A 674 -29.33 -6.98 -29.06
N LEU A 675 -28.98 -5.77 -28.63
CA LEU A 675 -27.64 -5.22 -28.82
C LEU A 675 -26.55 -6.12 -28.22
N LYS A 676 -26.75 -6.62 -27.00
CA LYS A 676 -25.84 -7.59 -26.36
C LYS A 676 -25.69 -8.88 -27.18
N ASN A 677 -26.78 -9.44 -27.67
CA ASN A 677 -26.77 -10.68 -28.45
C ASN A 677 -25.99 -10.51 -29.77
N HIS A 678 -26.21 -9.41 -30.50
CA HIS A 678 -25.43 -9.10 -31.70
C HIS A 678 -23.93 -8.93 -31.39
N GLY A 679 -23.61 -8.27 -30.28
CA GLY A 679 -22.23 -8.17 -29.81
C GLY A 679 -21.61 -9.54 -29.51
N LEU A 680 -22.39 -10.46 -28.94
CA LEU A 680 -21.97 -11.84 -28.65
C LEU A 680 -21.76 -12.67 -29.92
N GLU A 681 -22.61 -12.48 -30.94
CA GLU A 681 -22.45 -13.12 -32.25
C GLU A 681 -21.13 -12.72 -32.91
N LEU A 682 -20.79 -11.43 -32.92
CA LEU A 682 -19.50 -10.93 -33.43
C LEU A 682 -18.31 -11.44 -32.62
N TYR A 683 -18.42 -11.40 -31.30
CA TYR A 683 -17.39 -11.87 -30.39
C TYR A 683 -17.10 -13.38 -30.55
N ASN A 684 -18.11 -14.15 -30.94
CA ASN A 684 -17.99 -15.58 -31.19
C ASN A 684 -17.40 -15.91 -32.58
N GLN A 685 -17.19 -14.94 -33.46
CA GLN A 685 -16.51 -15.17 -34.75
C GLN A 685 -15.01 -15.40 -34.51
N ILE A 686 -14.59 -16.66 -34.61
CA ILE A 686 -13.28 -17.12 -34.10
C ILE A 686 -12.09 -16.56 -34.89
N ASP A 687 -12.27 -16.16 -36.16
CA ASP A 687 -11.18 -15.86 -37.10
C ASP A 687 -10.99 -14.36 -37.42
N ASP A 688 -11.79 -13.46 -36.84
CA ASP A 688 -11.69 -12.01 -37.09
C ASP A 688 -11.45 -11.22 -35.79
N ARG A 689 -10.19 -10.78 -35.59
CA ARG A 689 -9.81 -9.94 -34.44
C ARG A 689 -10.55 -8.61 -34.39
N ASN A 690 -10.94 -8.04 -35.53
CA ASN A 690 -11.73 -6.81 -35.58
C ASN A 690 -13.17 -7.07 -35.16
N ALA A 691 -13.75 -8.21 -35.56
CA ALA A 691 -15.06 -8.65 -35.10
C ALA A 691 -15.05 -8.94 -33.59
N GLU A 692 -14.01 -9.59 -33.07
CA GLU A 692 -13.84 -9.82 -31.63
C GLU A 692 -13.79 -8.50 -30.85
N ALA A 693 -12.90 -7.58 -31.23
CA ALA A 693 -12.72 -6.30 -30.56
C ALA A 693 -14.01 -5.45 -30.61
N THR A 694 -14.71 -5.49 -31.74
CA THR A 694 -15.97 -4.77 -31.93
C THR A 694 -17.11 -5.42 -31.13
N GLY A 695 -17.17 -6.75 -31.09
CA GLY A 695 -18.09 -7.52 -30.24
C GLY A 695 -17.92 -7.18 -28.77
N LYS A 696 -16.66 -7.11 -28.27
CA LYS A 696 -16.36 -6.68 -26.88
C LYS A 696 -16.91 -5.28 -26.59
N LYS A 697 -16.68 -4.31 -27.49
CA LYS A 697 -17.20 -2.94 -27.36
C LYS A 697 -18.73 -2.89 -27.33
N VAL A 698 -19.40 -3.63 -28.22
CA VAL A 698 -20.87 -3.69 -28.28
C VAL A 698 -21.47 -4.32 -27.02
N ILE A 699 -20.84 -5.38 -26.50
CA ILE A 699 -21.26 -6.02 -25.24
C ILE A 699 -21.04 -5.07 -24.05
N SER A 700 -19.89 -4.40 -23.97
CA SER A 700 -19.59 -3.36 -22.96
C SER A 700 -20.63 -2.24 -22.97
N LEU A 701 -20.98 -1.77 -24.18
CA LEU A 701 -22.01 -0.76 -24.37
C LEU A 701 -23.37 -1.25 -23.85
N ALA A 702 -23.83 -2.44 -24.25
CA ALA A 702 -25.11 -2.98 -23.80
C ALA A 702 -25.18 -3.12 -22.27
N ILE A 703 -24.10 -3.59 -21.64
CA ILE A 703 -23.99 -3.69 -20.17
C ILE A 703 -24.09 -2.30 -19.53
N SER A 704 -23.33 -1.33 -20.05
CA SER A 704 -23.37 0.06 -19.57
C SER A 704 -24.78 0.64 -19.70
N LEU A 705 -25.44 0.47 -20.84
CA LEU A 705 -26.81 0.94 -21.07
C LEU A 705 -27.80 0.32 -20.09
N SER A 706 -27.70 -0.98 -19.79
CA SER A 706 -28.56 -1.61 -18.79
C SER A 706 -28.36 -1.03 -17.39
N HIS A 707 -27.12 -0.73 -16.99
CA HIS A 707 -26.82 -0.11 -15.71
C HIS A 707 -27.42 1.31 -15.62
N PHE A 708 -27.20 2.15 -16.64
CA PHE A 708 -27.76 3.50 -16.66
C PHE A 708 -29.28 3.50 -16.77
N ALA A 709 -29.87 2.57 -17.53
CA ALA A 709 -31.33 2.39 -17.59
C ALA A 709 -31.90 2.07 -16.20
N ASN A 710 -31.26 1.19 -15.43
CA ASN A 710 -31.67 0.94 -14.04
C ASN A 710 -31.66 2.20 -13.18
N ARG A 711 -30.62 3.05 -13.31
CA ARG A 711 -30.56 4.33 -12.57
C ARG A 711 -31.66 5.31 -12.98
N VAL A 712 -31.99 5.38 -14.27
CA VAL A 712 -33.10 6.20 -14.79
C VAL A 712 -34.45 5.72 -14.23
N ILE A 713 -34.62 4.40 -14.12
CA ILE A 713 -35.86 3.79 -13.62
C ILE A 713 -36.00 3.90 -12.10
N SER A 714 -34.89 3.83 -11.36
CA SER A 714 -34.87 3.87 -9.90
C SER A 714 -34.79 5.29 -9.31
N ALA A 715 -34.69 6.32 -10.14
CA ALA A 715 -34.59 7.71 -9.70
C ALA A 715 -35.84 8.12 -8.90
N GLN A 716 -35.64 8.78 -7.75
CA GLN A 716 -36.75 9.20 -6.87
C GLN A 716 -37.17 10.65 -7.12
N THR A 717 -36.36 11.41 -7.86
CA THR A 717 -36.60 12.82 -8.18
C THR A 717 -36.39 13.10 -9.67
N ASP A 718 -37.09 14.10 -10.20
CA ASP A 718 -36.94 14.54 -11.59
C ASP A 718 -35.49 14.94 -11.92
N ALA A 719 -34.77 15.53 -10.94
CA ALA A 719 -33.37 15.91 -11.09
C ALA A 719 -32.44 14.70 -11.22
N GLU A 720 -32.64 13.66 -10.40
CA GLU A 720 -31.89 12.39 -10.51
C GLU A 720 -32.19 11.68 -11.84
N GLN A 721 -33.44 11.70 -12.27
CA GLN A 721 -33.87 11.10 -13.54
C GLN A 721 -33.22 11.81 -14.73
N GLN A 722 -33.18 13.14 -14.72
CA GLN A 722 -32.52 13.95 -15.76
C GLN A 722 -31.00 13.69 -15.81
N VAL A 723 -30.32 13.62 -14.66
CA VAL A 723 -28.89 13.33 -14.60
C VAL A 723 -28.59 11.91 -15.10
N ALA A 724 -29.37 10.92 -14.67
CA ALA A 724 -29.21 9.54 -15.11
C ALA A 724 -29.47 9.40 -16.62
N GLN A 725 -30.48 10.10 -17.14
CA GLN A 725 -30.81 10.10 -18.56
C GLN A 725 -29.73 10.78 -19.40
N LYS A 726 -29.17 11.90 -18.92
CA LYS A 726 -28.05 12.56 -19.57
C LYS A 726 -26.87 11.59 -19.71
N HIS A 727 -26.47 10.92 -18.64
CA HIS A 727 -25.40 9.92 -18.70
C HIS A 727 -25.71 8.75 -19.64
N PHE A 728 -26.96 8.29 -19.67
CA PHE A 728 -27.40 7.26 -20.63
C PHE A 728 -27.17 7.72 -22.09
N LEU A 729 -27.52 8.97 -22.41
CA LEU A 729 -27.32 9.55 -23.74
C LEU A 729 -25.84 9.84 -24.05
N GLU A 730 -25.07 10.32 -23.08
CA GLU A 730 -23.62 10.55 -23.21
C GLU A 730 -22.89 9.23 -23.61
N VAL A 731 -23.23 8.11 -22.97
CA VAL A 731 -22.65 6.79 -23.28
C VAL A 731 -22.98 6.35 -24.70
N LEU A 732 -24.22 6.53 -25.14
CA LEU A 732 -24.61 6.25 -26.53
C LEU A 732 -23.87 7.15 -27.52
N GLN A 733 -23.74 8.44 -27.21
CA GLN A 733 -23.09 9.40 -28.09
C GLN A 733 -21.61 9.08 -28.28
N GLN A 734 -20.91 8.73 -27.20
CA GLN A 734 -19.51 8.34 -27.25
C GLN A 734 -19.28 7.06 -28.07
N ALA A 735 -20.25 6.16 -28.11
CA ALA A 735 -20.15 4.93 -28.89
C ALA A 735 -20.39 5.15 -30.39
N LEU A 736 -21.10 6.21 -30.81
CA LEU A 736 -21.49 6.45 -32.22
C LEU A 736 -20.34 6.46 -33.24
N PRO A 737 -19.17 7.11 -32.98
CA PRO A 737 -18.07 7.15 -33.95
C PRO A 737 -17.47 5.77 -34.28
N ASP A 738 -17.58 4.82 -33.36
CA ASP A 738 -16.96 3.49 -33.45
C ASP A 738 -17.83 2.45 -34.18
N LEU A 739 -19.10 2.77 -34.47
CA LEU A 739 -20.09 1.83 -34.99
C LEU A 739 -20.20 1.92 -36.52
N ARG A 740 -19.39 1.14 -37.23
CA ARG A 740 -19.34 1.12 -38.71
C ARG A 740 -20.48 0.36 -39.40
N TYR A 741 -21.42 -0.20 -38.64
CA TYR A 741 -22.40 -1.16 -39.15
C TYR A 741 -23.82 -0.58 -39.17
N PRO A 742 -24.52 -0.60 -40.33
CA PRO A 742 -25.87 -0.01 -40.48
C PRO A 742 -26.93 -0.65 -39.58
N GLU A 743 -26.80 -1.94 -39.28
CA GLU A 743 -27.76 -2.71 -38.47
C GLU A 743 -27.79 -2.22 -37.01
N TRP A 744 -26.65 -1.80 -36.46
CA TRP A 744 -26.58 -1.30 -35.09
C TRP A 744 -27.08 0.12 -34.97
N LYS A 745 -26.95 0.90 -36.03
CA LYS A 745 -27.52 2.24 -36.11
C LYS A 745 -29.04 2.17 -35.90
N ALA A 746 -29.71 1.15 -36.47
CA ALA A 746 -31.12 0.89 -36.26
C ALA A 746 -31.41 0.49 -34.80
N THR A 747 -30.73 -0.53 -34.25
CA THR A 747 -30.95 -0.95 -32.85
C THR A 747 -30.69 0.18 -31.85
N ILE A 748 -29.65 0.99 -32.06
CA ILE A 748 -29.32 2.12 -31.19
C ILE A 748 -30.37 3.22 -31.30
N SER A 749 -30.85 3.53 -32.51
CA SER A 749 -31.96 4.46 -32.66
C SER A 749 -33.23 3.98 -31.95
N ASP A 750 -33.51 2.67 -31.96
CA ASP A 750 -34.66 2.08 -31.26
C ASP A 750 -34.48 2.08 -29.73
N ILE A 751 -33.24 1.91 -29.24
CA ILE A 751 -32.89 2.11 -27.82
C ILE A 751 -33.15 3.56 -27.41
N VAL A 752 -32.70 4.53 -28.20
CA VAL A 752 -32.91 5.96 -27.90
C VAL A 752 -34.41 6.28 -27.91
N LEU A 753 -35.16 5.80 -28.91
CA LEU A 753 -36.62 6.00 -28.97
C LEU A 753 -37.33 5.40 -27.75
N ALA A 754 -36.99 4.18 -27.36
CA ALA A 754 -37.58 3.52 -26.19
C ALA A 754 -37.24 4.27 -24.89
N ALA A 755 -36.00 4.75 -24.74
CA ALA A 755 -35.58 5.54 -23.59
C ALA A 755 -36.30 6.90 -23.53
N MET A 756 -36.44 7.59 -24.67
CA MET A 756 -37.16 8.86 -24.75
C MET A 756 -38.66 8.71 -24.55
N ALA A 757 -39.23 7.55 -24.89
CA ALA A 757 -40.64 7.26 -24.63
C ALA A 757 -40.93 7.11 -23.12
N TYR A 758 -39.96 6.64 -22.33
CA TYR A 758 -40.07 6.53 -20.87
C TYR A 758 -39.80 7.86 -20.15
N ALA A 759 -38.72 8.55 -20.55
CA ALA A 759 -38.30 9.82 -19.97
C ALA A 759 -37.87 10.74 -21.12
N PRO A 760 -38.75 11.60 -21.63
CA PRO A 760 -38.36 12.54 -22.67
C PRO A 760 -37.63 13.71 -22.01
N THR A 761 -36.42 14.02 -22.46
CA THR A 761 -35.71 15.26 -22.08
C THR A 761 -34.84 15.71 -23.26
N PRO A 762 -35.00 16.94 -23.77
CA PRO A 762 -34.07 17.50 -24.75
C PRO A 762 -32.71 17.74 -24.09
N SER A 763 -31.64 17.23 -24.69
CA SER A 763 -30.28 17.39 -24.19
C SER A 763 -29.31 17.61 -25.34
N GLU A 764 -28.14 18.19 -25.07
CA GLU A 764 -27.10 18.40 -26.09
C GLU A 764 -26.74 17.10 -26.81
N GLU A 765 -26.62 16.02 -26.04
CA GLU A 765 -26.30 14.68 -26.52
C GLU A 765 -27.33 14.22 -27.56
N LEU A 766 -28.62 14.28 -27.25
CA LEU A 766 -29.69 13.93 -28.20
C LEU A 766 -29.63 14.76 -29.48
N GLY A 767 -29.35 16.06 -29.35
CA GLY A 767 -29.21 16.97 -30.48
C GLY A 767 -28.05 16.61 -31.42
N THR A 768 -26.90 16.26 -30.85
CA THR A 768 -25.76 15.77 -31.64
C THR A 768 -26.10 14.45 -32.35
N MET A 769 -26.87 13.55 -31.73
CA MET A 769 -27.31 12.31 -32.38
C MET A 769 -28.24 12.59 -33.59
N ILE A 770 -29.16 13.54 -33.47
CA ILE A 770 -30.03 13.97 -34.58
C ILE A 770 -29.19 14.48 -35.75
N THR A 771 -28.23 15.37 -35.47
CA THR A 771 -27.36 15.96 -36.50
C THR A 771 -26.33 14.99 -37.07
N SER A 772 -25.95 13.94 -36.33
CA SER A 772 -25.12 12.82 -36.83
C SER A 772 -25.86 11.93 -37.84
N GLY A 773 -27.17 12.14 -38.01
CA GLY A 773 -28.01 11.34 -38.89
C GLY A 773 -28.32 9.95 -38.35
N LEU A 774 -28.32 9.75 -37.02
CA LEU A 774 -28.65 8.48 -36.37
C LEU A 774 -30.04 7.96 -36.80
N PHE A 775 -31.03 8.85 -36.81
CA PHE A 775 -32.42 8.54 -37.12
C PHE A 775 -32.72 8.64 -38.62
N ASN A 776 -33.48 7.69 -39.15
CA ASN A 776 -34.13 7.85 -40.45
C ASN A 776 -35.33 8.82 -40.36
N SER A 777 -35.92 9.19 -41.49
CA SER A 777 -37.03 10.16 -41.53
C SER A 777 -38.27 9.72 -40.76
N GLY A 778 -38.57 8.41 -40.70
CA GLY A 778 -39.67 7.86 -39.91
C GLY A 778 -39.40 7.95 -38.41
N GLN A 779 -38.24 7.45 -37.98
CA GLN A 779 -37.81 7.47 -36.57
C GLN A 779 -37.65 8.90 -36.03
N LEU A 780 -37.18 9.84 -36.85
CA LEU A 780 -37.10 11.25 -36.46
C LEU A 780 -38.49 11.85 -36.27
N ASN A 781 -39.49 11.45 -37.06
CA ASN A 781 -40.87 11.88 -36.84
C ASN A 781 -41.44 11.28 -35.54
N ASP A 782 -41.19 10.00 -35.26
CA ASP A 782 -41.62 9.36 -34.03
C ASP A 782 -40.99 10.03 -32.79
N LEU A 783 -39.69 10.31 -32.84
CA LEU A 783 -38.98 11.07 -31.81
C LEU A 783 -39.58 12.47 -31.62
N ASN A 784 -39.84 13.17 -32.71
CA ASN A 784 -40.44 14.50 -32.66
C ASN A 784 -41.82 14.45 -32.01
N GLN A 785 -42.63 13.45 -32.35
CA GLN A 785 -43.96 13.24 -31.77
C GLN A 785 -43.87 12.99 -30.26
N LEU A 786 -42.95 12.13 -29.81
CA LEU A 786 -42.69 11.86 -28.39
C LEU A 786 -42.27 13.13 -27.62
N LEU A 787 -41.41 13.97 -28.22
CA LEU A 787 -40.99 15.23 -27.62
C LEU A 787 -42.15 16.22 -27.48
N ILE A 788 -43.13 16.21 -28.40
CA ILE A 788 -44.31 17.08 -28.36
C ILE A 788 -45.36 16.57 -27.38
N GLU A 789 -45.65 15.28 -27.36
CA GLU A 789 -46.63 14.70 -26.44
C GLU A 789 -46.29 15.00 -24.97
N ASN A 790 -45.01 15.26 -24.69
CA ASN A 790 -44.50 15.59 -23.37
C ASN A 790 -44.11 17.07 -23.19
N THR A 791 -44.44 17.97 -24.12
CA THR A 791 -44.12 19.42 -24.00
C THR A 791 -44.69 20.06 -22.74
N ALA A 792 -45.75 19.51 -22.16
CA ALA A 792 -46.36 19.99 -20.91
C ALA A 792 -45.62 19.54 -19.64
N GLN A 793 -44.82 18.47 -19.70
CA GLN A 793 -43.98 17.95 -18.61
C GLN A 793 -42.50 18.37 -18.74
N LEU A 794 -42.07 18.73 -19.95
CA LEU A 794 -40.72 19.16 -20.29
C LEU A 794 -40.44 20.62 -19.88
N ALA A 795 -39.18 21.06 -20.01
CA ALA A 795 -38.60 22.37 -19.66
C ALA A 795 -39.25 23.63 -20.32
N GLY A 796 -40.50 23.52 -20.78
CA GLY A 796 -41.31 24.58 -21.36
C GLY A 796 -41.17 24.69 -22.87
N PHE A 797 -42.16 25.33 -23.48
CA PHE A 797 -42.20 25.65 -24.92
C PHE A 797 -40.88 26.23 -25.45
N SER A 798 -40.28 27.16 -24.69
CA SER A 798 -39.05 27.86 -25.08
C SER A 798 -37.83 26.94 -25.18
N ALA A 799 -37.65 26.01 -24.24
CA ALA A 799 -36.50 25.09 -24.22
C ALA A 799 -36.56 24.08 -25.37
N ASN A 800 -37.75 23.53 -25.65
CA ASN A 800 -37.94 22.61 -26.77
C ASN A 800 -37.74 23.30 -28.13
N LEU A 801 -38.18 24.56 -28.25
CA LEU A 801 -37.97 25.35 -29.45
C LEU A 801 -36.49 25.76 -29.61
N GLU A 802 -35.81 26.13 -28.53
CA GLU A 802 -34.36 26.39 -28.52
C GLU A 802 -33.57 25.16 -28.97
N PHE A 803 -33.90 23.98 -28.43
CA PHE A 803 -33.31 22.71 -28.83
C PHE A 803 -33.55 22.41 -30.32
N ALA A 804 -34.80 22.48 -30.78
CA ALA A 804 -35.18 22.19 -32.16
C ALA A 804 -34.48 23.11 -33.16
N ILE A 805 -34.36 24.40 -32.81
CA ILE A 805 -33.59 25.38 -33.58
C ILE A 805 -32.13 24.93 -33.55
N THR A 806 -31.46 24.90 -32.40
CA THR A 806 -30.01 24.62 -32.26
C THR A 806 -29.52 23.44 -33.12
N TYR A 807 -30.28 22.35 -33.16
CA TYR A 807 -29.91 21.12 -33.88
C TYR A 807 -30.57 20.97 -35.26
N LYS A 808 -31.09 22.06 -35.85
CA LYS A 808 -31.68 22.11 -37.20
C LYS A 808 -32.82 21.10 -37.41
N ASN A 809 -33.59 20.79 -36.38
CA ASN A 809 -34.72 19.87 -36.45
C ASN A 809 -35.99 20.62 -36.88
N TYR A 810 -36.09 20.92 -38.18
CA TYR A 810 -37.20 21.69 -38.76
C TYR A 810 -38.57 21.01 -38.60
N GLY A 811 -38.60 19.68 -38.55
CA GLY A 811 -39.82 18.91 -38.29
C GLY A 811 -40.39 19.22 -36.91
N LEU A 812 -39.52 19.22 -35.89
CA LEU A 812 -39.90 19.59 -34.52
C LEU A 812 -40.30 21.06 -34.40
N VAL A 813 -39.57 21.99 -35.03
CA VAL A 813 -39.95 23.42 -35.06
C VAL A 813 -41.36 23.60 -35.63
N LYS A 814 -41.66 22.93 -36.75
CA LYS A 814 -42.98 22.99 -37.40
C LYS A 814 -44.07 22.47 -36.48
N LEU A 815 -43.84 21.34 -35.84
CA LEU A 815 -44.82 20.73 -34.95
C LEU A 815 -45.05 21.55 -33.67
N ILE A 816 -43.99 22.07 -33.04
CA ILE A 816 -44.08 22.95 -31.87
C ILE A 816 -44.91 24.20 -32.20
N ILE A 817 -44.60 24.91 -33.28
CA ILE A 817 -45.33 26.14 -33.65
C ILE A 817 -46.75 25.82 -34.12
N SER A 818 -46.95 24.68 -34.78
CA SER A 818 -48.29 24.25 -35.21
C SER A 818 -49.18 23.78 -34.05
N SER A 819 -48.59 23.42 -32.90
CA SER A 819 -49.33 23.11 -31.68
C SER A 819 -50.00 24.33 -31.04
N LEU A 820 -49.50 25.54 -31.35
CA LEU A 820 -50.12 26.80 -30.93
C LEU A 820 -51.26 27.20 -31.87
N SER A 821 -52.29 27.82 -31.29
CA SER A 821 -53.34 28.48 -32.07
C SER A 821 -52.74 29.60 -32.93
N THR A 822 -53.33 29.87 -34.09
CA THR A 822 -52.78 30.86 -35.04
C THR A 822 -52.67 32.27 -34.46
N GLU A 823 -53.52 32.62 -33.51
CA GLU A 823 -53.58 33.93 -32.87
C GLU A 823 -52.52 34.11 -31.76
N GLU A 824 -52.10 33.01 -31.12
CA GLU A 824 -51.15 33.04 -30.00
C GLU A 824 -49.68 32.95 -30.46
N ARG A 825 -49.42 32.44 -31.67
CA ARG A 825 -48.06 32.16 -32.18
C ARG A 825 -47.09 33.33 -32.00
N LEU A 826 -47.48 34.53 -32.41
CA LEU A 826 -46.59 35.69 -32.33
C LEU A 826 -46.32 36.09 -30.88
N ALA A 827 -47.35 36.17 -30.04
CA ALA A 827 -47.23 36.55 -28.64
C ALA A 827 -46.32 35.57 -27.88
N THR A 828 -46.56 34.25 -28.03
CA THR A 828 -45.74 33.22 -27.38
C THR A 828 -44.29 33.23 -27.89
N LEU A 829 -44.06 33.45 -29.18
CA LEU A 829 -42.69 33.57 -29.72
C LEU A 829 -41.97 34.84 -29.27
N LEU A 830 -42.68 35.94 -29.02
CA LEU A 830 -42.11 37.18 -28.49
C LEU A 830 -41.83 37.09 -26.98
N GLU A 831 -42.54 36.25 -26.24
CA GLU A 831 -42.32 35.99 -24.82
C GLU A 831 -41.29 34.89 -24.57
N ALA A 832 -41.13 33.95 -25.50
CA ALA A 832 -40.17 32.86 -25.38
C ALA A 832 -38.72 33.37 -25.27
N ARG A 833 -37.99 32.85 -24.28
CA ARG A 833 -36.59 33.19 -23.98
C ARG A 833 -35.75 31.91 -23.93
N THR A 834 -34.50 32.00 -24.38
CA THR A 834 -33.50 30.94 -24.22
C THR A 834 -33.02 30.84 -22.78
N ALA A 835 -32.26 29.79 -22.45
CA ALA A 835 -31.59 29.66 -21.16
C ALA A 835 -30.71 30.88 -20.78
N ASN A 836 -30.15 31.58 -21.78
CA ASN A 836 -29.36 32.80 -21.59
C ASN A 836 -30.20 34.09 -21.55
N ASN A 837 -31.52 33.96 -21.39
CA ASN A 837 -32.49 35.07 -21.42
C ASN A 837 -32.51 35.86 -22.75
N GLU A 838 -32.07 35.24 -23.86
CA GLU A 838 -32.13 35.80 -25.22
C GLU A 838 -33.54 35.52 -25.81
N GLY A 839 -34.18 36.45 -26.52
CA GLY A 839 -35.46 36.18 -27.18
C GLY A 839 -35.35 35.05 -28.22
N ILE A 840 -36.31 34.13 -28.31
CA ILE A 840 -36.16 32.95 -29.19
C ILE A 840 -36.08 33.32 -30.68
N LEU A 841 -36.83 34.35 -31.11
CA LEU A 841 -36.73 34.89 -32.48
C LEU A 841 -35.35 35.53 -32.72
N HIS A 842 -34.74 36.08 -31.67
CA HIS A 842 -33.39 36.61 -31.74
C HIS A 842 -32.37 35.50 -31.96
N PHE A 843 -32.45 34.46 -31.14
CA PHE A 843 -31.62 33.28 -31.24
C PHE A 843 -31.75 32.60 -32.62
N ALA A 844 -32.98 32.39 -33.11
CA ALA A 844 -33.26 31.82 -34.42
C ALA A 844 -32.60 32.60 -35.56
N SER A 845 -32.72 33.93 -35.55
CA SER A 845 -32.14 34.81 -36.58
C SER A 845 -30.61 34.78 -36.64
N ARG A 846 -29.95 34.38 -35.53
CA ARG A 846 -28.49 34.32 -35.39
C ARG A 846 -27.94 32.96 -35.77
N GLN A 847 -28.57 31.89 -35.27
CA GLN A 847 -28.01 30.55 -35.37
C GLN A 847 -28.34 29.89 -36.71
N ILE A 848 -29.58 29.97 -37.18
CA ILE A 848 -30.07 29.21 -38.36
C ILE A 848 -31.09 30.05 -39.14
N PRO A 849 -30.63 30.84 -40.12
CA PRO A 849 -31.51 31.70 -40.91
C PRO A 849 -32.63 30.97 -41.68
N GLU A 850 -32.42 29.72 -42.07
CA GLU A 850 -33.45 28.88 -42.72
C GLU A 850 -34.59 28.56 -41.73
N GLY A 851 -34.25 28.33 -40.46
CA GLY A 851 -35.19 28.12 -39.37
C GLY A 851 -35.98 29.38 -39.05
N PHE A 852 -35.34 30.55 -39.14
CA PHE A 852 -36.03 31.84 -39.01
C PHE A 852 -37.05 32.05 -40.13
N SER A 853 -36.69 31.73 -41.39
CA SER A 853 -37.63 31.78 -42.51
C SER A 853 -38.81 30.81 -42.32
N LEU A 854 -38.56 29.58 -41.84
CA LEU A 854 -39.61 28.62 -41.50
C LEU A 854 -40.55 29.15 -40.41
N ILE A 855 -40.02 29.80 -39.37
CA ILE A 855 -40.84 30.44 -38.33
C ILE A 855 -41.73 31.53 -38.93
N LEU A 856 -41.18 32.37 -39.83
CA LEU A 856 -41.95 33.41 -40.52
C LEU A 856 -43.03 32.83 -41.45
N GLU A 857 -42.78 31.71 -42.13
CA GLU A 857 -43.77 31.02 -42.95
C GLU A 857 -44.97 30.53 -42.12
N LEU A 858 -44.70 30.04 -40.91
CA LEU A 858 -45.70 29.52 -39.98
C LEU A 858 -46.48 30.63 -39.25
N LEU A 859 -46.02 31.88 -39.31
CA LEU A 859 -46.74 33.04 -38.79
C LEU A 859 -47.77 33.57 -39.81
N PRO A 860 -48.93 34.06 -39.33
CA PRO A 860 -49.87 34.80 -40.17
C PRO A 860 -49.21 35.97 -40.89
N PRO A 861 -49.57 36.28 -42.16
CA PRO A 861 -48.94 37.37 -42.91
C PRO A 861 -48.96 38.75 -42.23
N ALA A 862 -49.98 39.02 -41.41
CA ALA A 862 -50.10 40.26 -40.63
C ALA A 862 -48.99 40.38 -39.56
N ASP A 863 -48.63 39.26 -38.93
CA ASP A 863 -47.74 39.20 -37.77
C ASP A 863 -46.25 39.13 -38.15
N ARG A 864 -45.94 38.74 -39.39
CA ARG A 864 -44.56 38.61 -39.88
C ARG A 864 -43.78 39.90 -39.77
N LEU A 865 -44.43 41.04 -40.00
CA LEU A 865 -43.79 42.35 -39.94
C LEU A 865 -43.47 42.73 -38.49
N ASP A 866 -44.39 42.51 -37.57
CA ASP A 866 -44.15 42.68 -36.13
C ASP A 866 -43.05 41.74 -35.64
N ALA A 867 -43.03 40.48 -36.09
CA ALA A 867 -41.99 39.50 -35.75
C ALA A 867 -40.58 39.96 -36.16
N VAL A 868 -40.40 40.43 -37.40
CA VAL A 868 -39.06 40.86 -37.88
C VAL A 868 -38.62 42.22 -37.33
N THR A 869 -39.56 43.05 -36.87
CA THR A 869 -39.31 44.39 -36.29
C THR A 869 -39.28 44.39 -34.76
N ALA A 870 -39.41 43.22 -34.12
CA ALA A 870 -39.24 43.07 -32.68
C ALA A 870 -37.89 43.68 -32.22
N ASP A 871 -37.95 44.53 -31.19
CA ASP A 871 -36.82 45.35 -30.74
C ASP A 871 -35.68 44.45 -30.21
N LEU A 872 -34.45 44.71 -30.68
CA LEU A 872 -33.23 44.22 -30.04
C LEU A 872 -32.82 45.15 -28.88
N VAL A 873 -32.05 44.62 -27.94
CA VAL A 873 -31.43 45.36 -26.81
C VAL A 873 -30.67 46.63 -27.26
N ASN A 874 -30.29 46.72 -28.55
CA ASN A 874 -29.57 47.84 -29.16
C ASN A 874 -30.37 48.62 -30.23
N GLY A 875 -31.71 48.46 -30.30
CA GLY A 875 -32.57 49.21 -31.24
C GLY A 875 -32.43 48.83 -32.72
N GLN A 876 -31.83 47.67 -33.02
CA GLN A 876 -31.79 47.10 -34.38
C GLN A 876 -32.93 46.07 -34.55
N ILE A 877 -33.41 45.85 -35.79
CA ILE A 877 -34.42 44.82 -36.10
C ILE A 877 -33.79 43.45 -36.37
N LEU A 878 -34.55 42.36 -36.20
CA LEU A 878 -34.07 40.98 -36.41
C LEU A 878 -33.57 40.72 -37.83
N LEU A 879 -34.26 41.25 -38.84
CA LEU A 879 -33.91 41.06 -40.26
C LEU A 879 -32.48 41.51 -40.60
N ARG A 880 -31.94 42.49 -39.85
CA ARG A 880 -30.57 42.99 -40.09
C ARG A 880 -29.49 41.97 -39.73
N ARG A 881 -29.77 41.02 -38.82
CA ARG A 881 -28.79 40.04 -38.33
C ARG A 881 -28.59 38.82 -39.22
N ILE A 882 -29.46 38.57 -40.20
CA ILE A 882 -29.32 37.43 -41.13
C ILE A 882 -28.10 37.62 -42.03
N ILE A 883 -27.00 36.91 -41.81
CA ILE A 883 -25.73 37.16 -42.52
C ILE A 883 -25.75 36.64 -43.95
N VAL A 884 -26.42 35.50 -44.17
CA VAL A 884 -26.49 34.80 -45.46
C VAL A 884 -27.43 35.56 -46.41
N ARG A 885 -27.00 35.74 -47.66
CA ARG A 885 -27.70 36.56 -48.66
C ARG A 885 -29.03 35.92 -49.05
N GLU A 886 -29.00 34.62 -49.35
CA GLU A 886 -30.13 33.81 -49.78
C GLU A 886 -31.24 33.82 -48.72
N ASP A 887 -30.87 33.69 -47.44
CA ASP A 887 -31.83 33.68 -46.34
C ASP A 887 -32.41 35.06 -46.03
N PHE A 888 -31.61 36.11 -46.22
CA PHE A 888 -32.10 37.49 -46.14
C PHE A 888 -33.12 37.76 -47.25
N GLU A 889 -32.85 37.29 -48.48
CA GLU A 889 -33.78 37.37 -49.61
C GLU A 889 -35.03 36.54 -49.37
N ALA A 890 -34.91 35.32 -48.83
CA ALA A 890 -36.04 34.46 -48.47
C ALA A 890 -36.94 35.11 -47.40
N ALA A 891 -36.35 35.58 -46.29
CA ALA A 891 -37.09 36.29 -45.26
C ALA A 891 -37.74 37.58 -45.80
N LEU A 892 -37.05 38.33 -46.67
CA LEU A 892 -37.58 39.54 -47.30
C LEU A 892 -38.80 39.26 -48.21
N ASN A 893 -38.78 38.15 -48.93
CA ASN A 893 -39.89 37.72 -49.81
C ASN A 893 -41.13 37.27 -49.03
N LEU A 894 -40.96 36.83 -47.77
CA LEU A 894 -42.06 36.41 -46.89
C LEU A 894 -42.79 37.60 -46.22
N LEU A 895 -42.21 38.79 -46.24
CA LEU A 895 -42.79 39.99 -45.65
C LEU A 895 -43.91 40.55 -46.54
N PRO A 896 -45.03 41.02 -45.94
CA PRO A 896 -46.09 41.65 -46.72
C PRO A 896 -45.55 42.89 -47.45
N VAL A 897 -46.01 43.09 -48.68
CA VAL A 897 -45.82 44.37 -49.37
C VAL A 897 -46.58 45.41 -48.56
N VAL A 898 -45.85 46.34 -47.94
CA VAL A 898 -46.47 47.38 -47.14
C VAL A 898 -47.40 48.21 -48.02
N VAL A 899 -48.71 47.98 -47.90
CA VAL A 899 -49.74 48.75 -48.58
C VAL A 899 -49.76 50.14 -47.93
N THR A 900 -49.71 51.18 -48.75
CA THR A 900 -49.81 52.58 -48.30
C THR A 900 -51.16 52.79 -47.62
N PRO A 901 -51.21 53.04 -46.30
CA PRO A 901 -52.49 53.24 -45.66
C PRO A 901 -52.91 54.70 -45.78
N THR A 902 -53.92 54.95 -46.60
CA THR A 902 -54.80 56.09 -46.35
C THR A 902 -55.67 55.74 -45.15
N ASN A 903 -55.65 56.54 -44.09
CA ASN A 903 -56.59 56.35 -43.00
C ASN A 903 -57.84 57.21 -43.27
N PRO A 904 -59.03 56.62 -43.47
CA PRO A 904 -60.25 57.38 -43.77
C PRO A 904 -60.65 58.35 -42.64
N ALA A 905 -60.15 58.14 -41.41
CA ALA A 905 -60.37 59.05 -40.28
C ALA A 905 -59.52 60.33 -40.32
N TYR A 906 -58.52 60.42 -41.21
CA TYR A 906 -57.67 61.59 -41.37
C TYR A 906 -58.12 62.51 -42.50
N SER A 907 -57.84 63.81 -42.35
CA SER A 907 -58.14 64.80 -43.39
C SER A 907 -57.36 64.51 -44.68
N VAL A 908 -57.91 64.92 -45.84
CA VAL A 908 -57.27 64.76 -47.16
C VAL A 908 -55.82 65.27 -47.12
N LYS A 909 -55.60 66.45 -46.53
CA LYS A 909 -54.26 67.04 -46.37
C LYS A 909 -53.31 66.18 -45.52
N LYS A 910 -53.80 65.53 -44.46
CA LYS A 910 -52.99 64.64 -43.62
C LYS A 910 -52.70 63.31 -44.33
N ASN A 911 -53.65 62.78 -45.10
CA ASN A 911 -53.42 61.62 -45.97
C ASN A 911 -52.44 61.91 -47.13
N GLU A 912 -52.47 63.11 -47.72
CA GLU A 912 -51.46 63.56 -48.69
C GLU A 912 -50.06 63.62 -48.07
N GLN A 913 -49.96 64.07 -46.81
CA GLN A 913 -48.70 64.07 -46.06
C GLN A 913 -48.22 62.64 -45.74
N ILE A 914 -49.12 61.72 -45.40
CA ILE A 914 -48.82 60.28 -45.22
C ILE A 914 -48.29 59.68 -46.52
N GLN A 915 -48.95 59.96 -47.64
CA GLN A 915 -48.52 59.50 -48.95
C GLN A 915 -47.15 60.08 -49.34
N ALA A 916 -46.91 61.36 -49.02
CA ALA A 916 -45.61 61.98 -49.22
C ALA A 916 -44.51 61.29 -48.39
N LEU A 917 -44.76 61.00 -47.11
CA LEU A 917 -43.81 60.26 -46.26
C LEU A 917 -43.56 58.85 -46.80
N SER A 918 -44.61 58.10 -47.15
CA SER A 918 -44.49 56.75 -47.69
C SER A 918 -43.70 56.73 -49.00
N ASN A 919 -43.93 57.70 -49.90
CA ASN A 919 -43.16 57.85 -51.13
C ASN A 919 -41.66 58.06 -50.85
N LYS A 920 -41.30 58.84 -49.81
CA LYS A 920 -39.89 59.04 -49.41
C LYS A 920 -39.28 57.78 -48.78
N ILE A 921 -40.05 57.03 -47.99
CA ILE A 921 -39.61 55.73 -47.44
C ILE A 921 -39.42 54.70 -48.58
N ASN A 922 -40.29 54.68 -49.58
CA ASN A 922 -40.16 53.83 -50.76
C ASN A 922 -38.97 54.20 -51.65
N GLN A 923 -38.61 55.49 -51.74
CA GLN A 923 -37.37 55.93 -52.39
C GLN A 923 -36.14 55.36 -51.68
N LEU A 924 -36.13 55.35 -50.34
CA LEU A 924 -35.07 54.72 -49.55
C LEU A 924 -35.02 53.20 -49.80
N LYS A 925 -36.17 52.51 -49.81
CA LYS A 925 -36.27 51.07 -50.09
C LYS A 925 -35.72 50.72 -51.48
N SER A 926 -36.14 51.46 -52.50
CA SER A 926 -35.74 51.23 -53.91
C SER A 926 -34.23 51.45 -54.10
N TYR A 927 -33.70 52.49 -53.46
CA TYR A 927 -32.27 52.77 -53.49
C TYR A 927 -31.46 51.72 -52.71
N GLY A 928 -31.98 51.26 -51.57
CA GLY A 928 -31.47 50.09 -50.83
C GLY A 928 -31.37 48.83 -51.68
N LEU A 929 -32.45 48.49 -52.39
CA LEU A 929 -32.50 47.32 -53.27
C LEU A 929 -31.48 47.42 -54.41
N LYS A 930 -31.36 48.61 -55.03
CA LYS A 930 -30.39 48.86 -56.09
C LYS A 930 -28.96 48.67 -55.62
N LEU A 931 -28.64 49.07 -54.39
CA LEU A 931 -27.31 48.89 -53.81
C LEU A 931 -27.05 47.46 -53.35
N TYR A 932 -28.06 46.79 -52.78
CA TYR A 932 -28.00 45.40 -52.37
C TYR A 932 -27.72 44.45 -53.56
N ASN A 933 -28.36 44.72 -54.71
CA ASN A 933 -28.22 43.92 -55.91
C ASN A 933 -26.97 44.25 -56.76
N GLN A 934 -26.05 45.09 -56.28
CA GLN A 934 -24.81 45.36 -57.01
C GLN A 934 -23.88 44.14 -56.97
N PRO A 935 -23.52 43.55 -58.11
CA PRO A 935 -22.65 42.38 -58.13
C PRO A 935 -21.24 42.75 -57.64
N ASN A 936 -20.67 41.91 -56.76
CA ASN A 936 -19.28 41.96 -56.29
C ASN A 936 -18.86 43.18 -55.45
N ASP A 937 -19.78 44.00 -54.93
CA ASP A 937 -19.46 45.05 -53.96
C ASP A 937 -20.08 44.73 -52.58
N LYS A 938 -19.36 43.96 -51.76
CA LYS A 938 -19.78 43.60 -50.38
C LYS A 938 -20.10 44.81 -49.51
N LYS A 939 -19.47 45.97 -49.78
CA LYS A 939 -19.74 47.20 -49.03
C LYS A 939 -21.04 47.84 -49.49
N ALA A 940 -21.34 47.85 -50.79
CA ALA A 940 -22.64 48.25 -51.31
C ALA A 940 -23.76 47.31 -50.85
N GLU A 941 -23.50 46.01 -50.82
CA GLU A 941 -24.43 44.99 -50.33
C GLU A 941 -24.81 45.25 -48.87
N THR A 942 -23.80 45.42 -48.00
CA THR A 942 -24.00 45.72 -46.57
C THR A 942 -24.76 47.03 -46.35
N GLU A 943 -24.41 48.10 -47.07
CA GLU A 943 -25.07 49.40 -46.96
C GLU A 943 -26.49 49.38 -47.55
N GLY A 944 -26.71 48.65 -48.64
CA GLY A 944 -28.02 48.43 -49.26
C GLY A 944 -28.96 47.68 -48.32
N LYS A 945 -28.44 46.64 -47.64
CA LYS A 945 -29.15 45.90 -46.60
C LYS A 945 -29.58 46.78 -45.43
N LYS A 946 -28.69 47.64 -44.91
CA LYS A 946 -29.01 48.59 -43.84
C LYS A 946 -30.18 49.50 -44.22
N ALA A 947 -30.17 50.01 -45.44
CA ALA A 947 -31.24 50.89 -45.93
C ALA A 947 -32.55 50.17 -46.21
N LEU A 948 -32.52 48.94 -46.71
CA LEU A 948 -33.70 48.10 -46.85
C LEU A 948 -34.36 47.85 -45.49
N CYS A 949 -33.58 47.43 -44.49
CA CYS A 949 -34.06 47.21 -43.12
C CYS A 949 -34.67 48.48 -42.52
N LEU A 950 -34.02 49.63 -42.72
CA LEU A 950 -34.51 50.92 -42.26
C LEU A 950 -35.84 51.28 -42.92
N ALA A 951 -35.94 51.16 -44.25
CA ALA A 951 -37.16 51.51 -44.96
C ALA A 951 -38.35 50.64 -44.52
N ILE A 952 -38.12 49.34 -44.30
CA ILE A 952 -39.14 48.41 -43.78
C ILE A 952 -39.59 48.84 -42.38
N SER A 953 -38.64 49.14 -41.49
CA SER A 953 -38.92 49.57 -40.11
C SER A 953 -39.71 50.88 -40.06
N LEU A 954 -39.26 51.89 -40.82
CA LEU A 954 -39.94 53.19 -40.85
C LEU A 954 -41.33 53.09 -41.43
N SER A 955 -41.52 52.24 -42.45
CA SER A 955 -42.85 52.00 -43.02
C SER A 955 -43.76 51.32 -42.01
N HIS A 956 -43.25 50.34 -41.25
CA HIS A 956 -44.01 49.65 -40.22
C HIS A 956 -44.40 50.56 -39.06
N PHE A 957 -43.45 51.31 -38.49
CA PHE A 957 -43.73 52.23 -37.38
C PHE A 957 -44.62 53.40 -37.81
N ALA A 958 -44.48 53.90 -39.04
CA ALA A 958 -45.40 54.89 -39.59
C ALA A 958 -46.82 54.33 -39.69
N ASN A 959 -46.99 53.08 -40.13
CA ASN A 959 -48.30 52.43 -40.17
C ASN A 959 -48.90 52.23 -38.78
N GLN A 960 -48.12 51.80 -37.78
CA GLN A 960 -48.56 51.72 -36.39
C GLN A 960 -49.03 53.08 -35.88
N PHE A 961 -48.28 54.16 -36.16
CA PHE A 961 -48.70 55.53 -35.78
C PHE A 961 -50.00 55.98 -36.48
N ILE A 962 -50.18 55.60 -37.75
CA ILE A 962 -51.37 55.97 -38.54
C ILE A 962 -52.63 55.25 -38.05
N HIS A 963 -52.48 54.03 -37.54
CA HIS A 963 -53.59 53.17 -37.11
C HIS A 963 -53.73 53.02 -35.59
N ALA A 964 -52.90 53.73 -34.81
CA ALA A 964 -52.96 53.73 -33.35
C ALA A 964 -54.36 54.13 -32.87
N GLN A 965 -54.90 53.39 -31.91
CA GLN A 965 -56.25 53.60 -31.38
C GLN A 965 -56.26 54.52 -30.16
N ASN A 966 -55.10 54.69 -29.52
CA ASN A 966 -54.93 55.52 -28.33
C ASN A 966 -53.61 56.31 -28.37
N GLU A 967 -53.53 57.32 -27.50
CA GLU A 967 -52.38 58.24 -27.44
C GLU A 967 -51.08 57.54 -27.02
N ALA A 968 -51.18 56.50 -26.19
CA ALA A 968 -50.02 55.70 -25.74
C ALA A 968 -49.39 54.89 -26.89
N GLU A 969 -50.21 54.22 -27.72
CA GLU A 969 -49.76 53.52 -28.93
C GLU A 969 -49.16 54.48 -29.95
N GLN A 970 -49.78 55.65 -30.10
CA GLN A 970 -49.32 56.69 -31.00
C GLN A 970 -47.95 57.24 -30.55
N GLU A 971 -47.78 57.53 -29.26
CA GLU A 971 -46.48 57.94 -28.70
C GLU A 971 -45.43 56.83 -28.80
N ALA A 972 -45.79 55.57 -28.56
CA ALA A 972 -44.88 54.43 -28.65
C ALA A 972 -44.37 54.24 -30.09
N ALA A 973 -45.27 54.26 -31.08
CA ALA A 973 -44.93 54.19 -32.50
C ALA A 973 -44.08 55.40 -32.94
N GLN A 974 -44.41 56.59 -32.44
CA GLN A 974 -43.62 57.80 -32.67
C GLN A 974 -42.20 57.63 -32.13
N ARG A 975 -42.01 57.24 -30.86
CA ARG A 975 -40.69 57.04 -30.26
C ARG A 975 -39.88 55.97 -31.00
N LYS A 976 -40.50 54.88 -31.47
CA LYS A 976 -39.85 53.84 -32.28
C LYS A 976 -39.40 54.38 -33.65
N PHE A 977 -40.25 55.16 -34.33
CA PHE A 977 -39.91 55.82 -35.59
C PHE A 977 -38.74 56.80 -35.42
N GLN A 978 -38.73 57.59 -34.35
CA GLN A 978 -37.65 58.54 -34.03
C GLN A 978 -36.33 57.84 -33.75
N ARG A 979 -36.33 56.80 -32.90
CA ARG A 979 -35.14 56.00 -32.60
C ARG A 979 -34.59 55.30 -33.84
N GLY A 980 -35.45 54.72 -34.67
CA GLY A 980 -35.04 54.06 -35.91
C GLY A 980 -34.31 55.01 -36.86
N LEU A 981 -34.82 56.24 -37.02
CA LEU A 981 -34.13 57.27 -37.79
C LEU A 981 -32.79 57.67 -37.16
N GLN A 982 -32.76 57.96 -35.86
CA GLN A 982 -31.55 58.35 -35.12
C GLN A 982 -30.43 57.32 -35.23
N GLN A 983 -30.73 56.05 -34.96
CA GLN A 983 -29.74 54.97 -35.02
C GLN A 983 -29.18 54.80 -36.43
N SER A 984 -30.04 54.90 -37.45
CA SER A 984 -29.62 54.73 -38.83
C SER A 984 -28.64 55.81 -39.31
N MET A 985 -28.78 57.03 -38.79
CA MET A 985 -27.85 58.11 -39.10
C MET A 985 -26.46 57.89 -38.53
N PHE A 986 -26.39 57.24 -37.36
CA PHE A 986 -25.13 56.84 -36.77
C PHE A 986 -24.51 55.65 -37.53
N ASP A 987 -25.34 54.69 -37.96
CA ASP A 987 -24.88 53.43 -38.57
C ASP A 987 -24.50 53.53 -40.06
N MET A 988 -24.96 54.56 -40.78
CA MET A 988 -24.82 54.73 -42.24
C MET A 988 -23.92 55.94 -42.61
N GLN A 989 -22.77 56.08 -41.96
CA GLN A 989 -21.85 57.22 -42.14
C GLN A 989 -21.04 57.19 -43.44
N HIS A 990 -20.94 56.05 -44.11
CA HIS A 990 -19.93 55.83 -45.16
C HIS A 990 -20.34 56.24 -46.58
N ARG A 991 -21.60 56.64 -46.86
CA ARG A 991 -22.01 57.16 -48.18
C ARG A 991 -22.85 58.44 -48.04
N ALA A 992 -22.36 59.52 -48.65
CA ALA A 992 -23.03 60.83 -48.64
C ALA A 992 -24.42 60.83 -49.30
N LEU A 993 -24.70 59.86 -50.17
CA LEU A 993 -25.91 59.79 -51.01
C LEU A 993 -27.20 59.42 -50.26
N TRP A 994 -27.13 58.87 -49.04
CA TRP A 994 -28.31 58.60 -48.21
C TRP A 994 -28.87 59.85 -47.52
N LYS A 995 -27.99 60.81 -47.20
CA LYS A 995 -28.32 62.00 -46.40
C LYS A 995 -29.48 62.81 -47.00
N PRO A 996 -29.56 63.04 -48.34
CA PRO A 996 -30.69 63.73 -48.93
C PRO A 996 -32.02 62.95 -48.82
N ILE A 997 -31.98 61.62 -48.96
CA ILE A 997 -33.18 60.77 -48.86
C ILE A 997 -33.70 60.76 -47.42
N LEU A 998 -32.82 60.59 -46.43
CA LEU A 998 -33.17 60.64 -45.01
C LEU A 998 -33.67 62.02 -44.57
N ALA A 999 -33.04 63.10 -45.04
CA ALA A 999 -33.50 64.47 -44.78
C ALA A 999 -34.93 64.68 -45.31
N ASN A 1000 -35.24 64.17 -46.50
CA ASN A 1000 -36.58 64.24 -47.06
C ASN A 1000 -37.61 63.42 -46.25
N ILE A 1001 -37.21 62.26 -45.71
CA ILE A 1001 -38.07 61.47 -44.79
C ILE A 1001 -38.32 62.25 -43.49
N VAL A 1002 -37.29 62.86 -42.89
CA VAL A 1002 -37.40 63.69 -41.67
C VAL A 1002 -38.34 64.88 -41.89
N ILE A 1003 -38.20 65.57 -43.03
CA ILE A 1003 -39.06 66.70 -43.40
C ILE A 1003 -40.52 66.25 -43.52
N ALA A 1004 -40.78 65.13 -44.21
CA ALA A 1004 -42.12 64.59 -44.37
C ALA A 1004 -42.73 64.13 -43.03
N ALA A 1005 -41.95 63.46 -42.18
CA ALA A 1005 -42.38 62.97 -40.87
C ALA A 1005 -42.71 64.10 -39.88
N THR A 1006 -41.98 65.23 -39.92
CA THR A 1006 -42.28 66.41 -39.09
C THR A 1006 -43.68 66.97 -39.40
N GLY A 1007 -44.10 66.91 -40.67
CA GLY A 1007 -45.44 67.35 -41.09
C GLY A 1007 -46.59 66.49 -40.55
N LEU A 1008 -46.30 65.28 -40.09
CA LEU A 1008 -47.26 64.32 -39.54
C LEU A 1008 -47.24 64.24 -38.01
N GLY A 1009 -46.40 65.04 -37.35
CA GLY A 1009 -46.21 64.98 -35.91
C GLY A 1009 -45.35 63.81 -35.44
N LEU A 1010 -44.74 63.02 -36.36
CA LEU A 1010 -43.82 61.93 -35.99
C LEU A 1010 -42.50 62.45 -35.39
N LEU A 1011 -42.14 63.71 -35.64
CA LEU A 1011 -40.92 64.36 -35.15
C LEU A 1011 -41.21 65.79 -34.69
N ALA A 1012 -40.56 66.22 -33.60
CA ALA A 1012 -40.63 67.60 -33.13
C ALA A 1012 -39.88 68.56 -34.09
N ILE A 1013 -40.37 69.79 -34.23
CA ILE A 1013 -39.78 70.82 -35.10
C ILE A 1013 -38.30 71.12 -34.72
N GLY A 1014 -37.96 71.04 -33.43
CA GLY A 1014 -36.59 71.21 -32.94
C GLY A 1014 -35.61 70.14 -33.47
N TRP A 1015 -36.10 68.93 -33.76
CA TRP A 1015 -35.29 67.86 -34.34
C TRP A 1015 -34.82 68.19 -35.75
N LYS A 1016 -35.69 68.80 -36.57
CA LYS A 1016 -35.35 69.29 -37.92
C LYS A 1016 -34.22 70.34 -37.87
N LEU A 1017 -34.27 71.21 -36.86
CA LEU A 1017 -33.32 72.31 -36.61
C LEU A 1017 -31.92 71.79 -36.27
N TYR A 1018 -31.85 70.80 -35.38
CA TYR A 1018 -30.61 70.10 -35.01
C TYR A 1018 -29.95 69.43 -36.23
N MET A 1019 -30.75 68.94 -37.16
CA MET A 1019 -30.32 68.14 -38.30
C MET A 1019 -29.88 68.95 -39.53
N THR A 1020 -30.59 70.03 -39.86
CA THR A 1020 -30.36 70.81 -41.10
C THR A 1020 -29.68 72.15 -40.86
N GLY A 1021 -29.41 72.52 -39.60
CA GLY A 1021 -28.68 73.74 -39.22
C GLY A 1021 -29.33 75.04 -39.69
N THR A 1022 -30.59 75.02 -40.11
CA THR A 1022 -31.29 76.18 -40.71
C THR A 1022 -32.74 76.26 -40.23
N THR A 1023 -33.09 77.41 -39.67
CA THR A 1023 -34.48 77.84 -39.43
C THR A 1023 -35.06 78.46 -40.71
N PHE A 1024 -36.33 78.18 -40.97
CA PHE A 1024 -37.14 78.62 -42.12
C PHE A 1024 -36.85 80.07 -42.63
N PHE A 1025 -36.70 80.19 -43.95
CA PHE A 1025 -36.79 81.37 -44.84
C PHE A 1025 -36.14 82.71 -44.44
N MET A 1026 -35.08 83.03 -45.19
CA MET A 1026 -34.48 84.35 -45.37
C MET A 1026 -35.56 85.42 -45.72
N GLN A 1027 -35.67 86.48 -44.91
CA GLN A 1027 -36.56 87.62 -45.14
C GLN A 1027 -36.18 88.36 -46.44
N THR A 1028 -37.11 88.46 -47.39
CA THR A 1028 -36.97 89.30 -48.60
C THR A 1028 -37.11 90.79 -48.27
N GLU A 1029 -36.41 91.67 -49.00
CA GLU A 1029 -36.35 93.14 -48.80
C GLU A 1029 -37.70 93.89 -48.67
N ARG A 1030 -38.81 93.26 -49.06
CA ARG A 1030 -40.17 93.77 -48.80
C ARG A 1030 -40.53 93.80 -47.30
N HIS A 1031 -39.98 92.89 -46.49
CA HIS A 1031 -40.19 92.84 -45.05
C HIS A 1031 -39.40 93.91 -44.27
N LYS A 1032 -38.26 94.38 -44.80
CA LYS A 1032 -37.53 95.54 -44.23
C LYS A 1032 -38.26 96.86 -44.46
N GLN A 1033 -39.02 96.98 -45.56
CA GLN A 1033 -39.89 98.14 -45.80
C GLN A 1033 -41.16 98.12 -44.93
N MET A 1034 -41.69 96.94 -44.59
CA MET A 1034 -42.85 96.81 -43.68
C MET A 1034 -42.48 96.97 -42.19
N ALA A 1035 -41.26 96.58 -41.78
CA ALA A 1035 -40.75 96.83 -40.42
C ALA A 1035 -40.60 98.34 -40.13
N LYS A 1036 -40.31 99.16 -41.14
CA LYS A 1036 -40.24 100.63 -41.01
C LYS A 1036 -41.62 101.27 -40.77
N ILE A 1037 -42.70 100.63 -41.24
CA ILE A 1037 -44.09 101.08 -41.00
C ILE A 1037 -44.63 100.52 -39.67
N ALA A 1038 -44.19 99.33 -39.25
CA ALA A 1038 -44.57 98.74 -37.96
C ALA A 1038 -43.90 99.43 -36.77
N THR A 1039 -42.67 99.94 -36.94
CA THR A 1039 -41.97 100.75 -35.92
C THR A 1039 -42.76 102.02 -35.57
N ASP A 1040 -43.56 102.55 -36.51
CA ASP A 1040 -44.43 103.71 -36.30
C ASP A 1040 -45.75 103.37 -35.60
N PHE A 1041 -46.16 102.09 -35.55
CA PHE A 1041 -47.44 101.67 -34.96
C PHE A 1041 -47.29 101.11 -33.53
N THR A 1042 -46.16 100.49 -33.20
CA THR A 1042 -45.86 100.02 -31.82
C THR A 1042 -45.48 101.15 -30.84
N ALA A 1043 -45.38 102.39 -31.30
CA ALA A 1043 -45.34 103.57 -30.44
C ALA A 1043 -46.69 103.87 -29.74
N LEU A 1044 -47.75 103.09 -29.99
CA LEU A 1044 -49.11 103.42 -29.54
C LEU A 1044 -49.78 102.46 -28.52
N LEU A 1045 -49.28 101.27 -28.17
CA LEU A 1045 -50.05 100.34 -27.29
C LEU A 1045 -49.22 99.55 -26.26
N ALA A 1046 -48.69 100.31 -25.30
CA ALA A 1046 -48.22 100.00 -23.95
C ALA A 1046 -48.66 98.69 -23.23
N GLU A 1047 -47.75 98.30 -22.31
CA GLU A 1047 -47.98 97.78 -20.95
C GLU A 1047 -48.54 96.36 -20.69
N GLU A 1048 -47.59 95.49 -20.30
CA GLU A 1048 -47.52 94.78 -19.00
C GLU A 1048 -48.48 93.57 -18.68
N PRO A 1049 -48.20 92.71 -17.67
CA PRO A 1049 -47.32 91.53 -17.82
C PRO A 1049 -47.80 90.21 -17.11
N ARG A 1050 -46.90 89.20 -17.07
CA ARG A 1050 -46.64 88.19 -16.00
C ARG A 1050 -47.46 86.87 -15.88
N SER A 1051 -46.72 85.76 -16.04
CA SER A 1051 -46.24 84.84 -14.97
C SER A 1051 -46.75 83.39 -14.84
N SER A 1052 -45.76 82.53 -14.45
CA SER A 1052 -45.80 81.37 -13.50
C SER A 1052 -46.29 80.00 -14.03
N ALA A 1053 -45.78 78.83 -13.59
CA ALA A 1053 -44.67 78.40 -12.72
C ALA A 1053 -44.44 76.86 -12.84
N ASN A 1054 -43.27 76.39 -12.41
CA ASN A 1054 -42.77 74.99 -12.29
C ASN A 1054 -42.88 74.44 -10.85
N SER A 1055 -42.78 73.11 -10.66
CA SER A 1055 -42.14 72.43 -9.49
C SER A 1055 -41.69 71.01 -9.93
N SER A 1056 -40.73 70.26 -9.39
CA SER A 1056 -39.70 70.29 -8.32
C SER A 1056 -38.87 68.99 -8.53
N ALA A 1057 -37.55 68.97 -8.70
CA ALA A 1057 -36.48 68.99 -7.69
C ALA A 1057 -36.51 67.83 -6.68
N ASP A 1058 -35.47 67.00 -6.68
CA ASP A 1058 -34.85 66.51 -5.44
C ASP A 1058 -33.35 66.29 -5.66
N GLU A 1059 -32.57 67.07 -4.91
CA GLU A 1059 -31.13 67.24 -5.03
C GLU A 1059 -30.36 66.15 -4.27
N ILE A 1060 -29.51 65.42 -4.99
CA ILE A 1060 -28.23 64.98 -4.42
C ILE A 1060 -27.28 66.15 -4.53
N ALA A 1061 -27.08 66.87 -3.44
CA ALA A 1061 -25.81 67.56 -3.22
C ALA A 1061 -25.64 67.86 -1.74
N SER A 1062 -25.16 66.85 -1.02
CA SER A 1062 -24.17 67.03 0.05
C SER A 1062 -24.43 68.15 1.06
N LEU A 1063 -25.11 67.87 2.17
CA LEU A 1063 -24.97 68.64 3.43
C LEU A 1063 -25.64 67.80 4.53
N LEU A 1064 -24.86 67.24 5.45
CA LEU A 1064 -24.59 67.84 6.75
C LEU A 1064 -25.82 67.91 7.67
N LYS A 1065 -26.01 66.86 8.48
CA LYS A 1065 -25.66 66.79 9.93
C LYS A 1065 -26.73 66.11 10.80
N THR A 1066 -26.36 64.94 11.33
CA THR A 1066 -26.60 64.46 12.71
C THR A 1066 -27.96 64.77 13.36
N SER A 1067 -28.84 63.78 13.45
CA SER A 1067 -29.05 62.97 14.66
C SER A 1067 -30.17 61.95 14.43
N LEU A 1068 -29.85 60.70 14.74
CA LEU A 1068 -30.77 59.59 14.92
C LEU A 1068 -31.72 59.91 16.09
N SER A 1069 -33.03 59.75 15.90
CA SER A 1069 -33.86 59.01 16.85
C SER A 1069 -35.25 58.72 16.28
N GLY A 1070 -35.51 57.43 16.06
CA GLY A 1070 -36.80 56.80 16.36
C GLY A 1070 -37.93 56.93 15.35
N PRO A 1071 -39.01 56.15 15.54
CA PRO A 1071 -39.25 54.98 14.69
C PRO A 1071 -40.68 54.93 14.13
N SER A 1072 -41.02 53.77 13.53
CA SER A 1072 -42.38 53.21 13.38
C SER A 1072 -43.33 53.98 12.45
N THR A 1073 -43.98 53.37 11.46
CA THR A 1073 -44.59 52.04 11.37
C THR A 1073 -44.93 51.77 9.90
#